data_AF-A0A9P4ITM1-F1
#
_entry.id   AF-A0A9P4ITM1-F1
#
_cell.length_a   1.000
_cell.length_b   1.000
_cell.length_c   1.000
_cell.angle_alpha   90.00
_cell.angle_beta   90.00
_cell.angle_gamma   90.00
#
_symmetry.space_group_name_H-M   'P 1'
#
loop_
_entity.id
_entity.type
_entity.pdbx_description
1 polymer ?
#
loop_
_entity_poly.entity_id
_entity_poly.type
_entity_poly.pdbx_seq_one_letter_code
_entity_poly.pdbx_strand_id
1 'polypeptide(L)'
;MSVYRSLDDDLHLGHNKDGLNRCNRALKKNPKDALLNVYRARFMRALGQRTEADAVIKSLADPGFRIQDTAVLEEIDTFLWEGSQDAAYPPSLSNGPESSKLWTNIASTTPRQYHVPLYKDRYTHAVSQQRWVDAGYALSSWRKIEPNRKDLRFAHVTVYQLIAETAKDDPTVRMNSLLADRTLQQLISDDATATEVKLMIKVFSRQKCYSRLSGFVEKFKPLLLKDHLSAVALIDVLKEAEDWQQLLVLTTSLLTLADSDTTDSDPEESNAVSDWRVWEAWFMANDHLSSVKEMNHVLMNQLDSDGRTGHLAFMRFAYKCRDWEDLLTEAKTFFEHFKEMNFCYSALREFLLAMPTDHQRQFRIFAAGLTKAWPGETDEVADKIAGLWVAAECSLLRIEYLLTIGQAVEPPTDHIYSFIHNAMRLHTFRSHNTITMNGFPELLVSALLRADEADSVEEHLLLALVLTFDTFADTITPSQNILLSQLSAHFGLYGHALRAFKQLNLKEIQMETATHIGLTRVSISYPTGLVGNDKGYAGPKSARDFLKASLDMFEPTIARIADQECSLLDCSRFDLLLELEDLRKSLEHSLNRRMMILELRRLDRLTNHAQDTKYTIHPAVVEMWTDDLQDGRDFTACDRFDAGTNTTSLVRRLQDGGAVPDADWIRYHLWIDEVCSLALGGPLLARPFLDAAAATEPIERSTAFTKEEKAMVPFWRALATASALALAPEQAKLLPDAPKDLVAALDSLQNALMGLKIDTITPPSNPTRMLPYSSTIQAILLQMDFLKAIERFVGACSKTTNVKTTKQTLVKLSQTAKAHFEELRKFALLRRAQLDPTALGQKIEGSKERVIKAANAYDHKASNPTNPRIDEWKDPDSLTKGKTDTEWAASFVHDAEETWDNVLRVKFAAA
;
A
#
# COMPACT_ATOMS: atom_id res chain seq x y z
N MET A 1 11.89 -13.81 42.61
CA MET A 1 11.10 -12.77 41.92
C MET A 1 11.81 -11.41 41.82
N SER A 2 12.39 -10.82 42.89
CA SER A 2 13.02 -9.48 42.75
C SER A 2 14.28 -9.47 41.86
N VAL A 3 15.04 -10.56 41.81
CA VAL A 3 16.22 -10.67 40.93
C VAL A 3 15.81 -10.69 39.46
N TYR A 4 14.79 -11.47 39.08
CA TYR A 4 14.32 -11.56 37.70
C TYR A 4 13.75 -10.24 37.19
N ARG A 5 12.90 -9.56 37.97
CA ARG A 5 12.40 -8.21 37.60
C ARG A 5 13.53 -7.22 37.35
N SER A 6 14.56 -7.23 38.21
CA SER A 6 15.72 -6.37 38.02
C SER A 6 16.55 -6.73 36.79
N LEU A 7 16.58 -7.98 36.37
CA LEU A 7 17.26 -8.39 35.13
C LEU A 7 16.45 -7.98 33.90
N ASP A 8 15.12 -8.05 33.99
CA ASP A 8 14.20 -7.54 32.98
C ASP A 8 14.37 -6.03 32.77
N ASP A 9 14.40 -5.27 33.87
CA ASP A 9 14.66 -3.84 33.86
C ASP A 9 16.04 -3.54 33.23
N ASP A 10 17.08 -4.30 33.63
CA ASP A 10 18.44 -4.14 33.08
C ASP A 10 18.48 -4.41 31.56
N LEU A 11 17.67 -5.36 31.06
CA LEU A 11 17.57 -5.67 29.63
C LEU A 11 16.79 -4.58 28.86
N HIS A 12 15.64 -4.14 29.40
CA HIS A 12 14.81 -3.09 28.80
C HIS A 12 15.51 -1.72 28.75
N LEU A 13 16.31 -1.40 29.78
CA LEU A 13 17.08 -0.16 29.86
C LEU A 13 18.41 -0.23 29.08
N GLY A 14 18.74 -1.39 28.50
CA GLY A 14 19.99 -1.59 27.75
C GLY A 14 21.25 -1.62 28.63
N HIS A 15 21.12 -1.84 29.94
CA HIS A 15 22.22 -1.96 30.90
C HIS A 15 22.88 -3.36 30.85
N ASN A 16 23.25 -3.79 29.64
CA ASN A 16 23.60 -5.19 29.34
C ASN A 16 24.81 -5.71 30.13
N LYS A 17 25.81 -4.86 30.38
CA LYS A 17 27.01 -5.25 31.16
C LYS A 17 26.68 -5.48 32.63
N ASP A 18 25.85 -4.61 33.22
CA ASP A 18 25.48 -4.70 34.63
C ASP A 18 24.53 -5.88 34.87
N GLY A 19 23.56 -6.07 33.95
CA GLY A 19 22.69 -7.24 33.91
C GLY A 19 23.47 -8.56 33.80
N LEU A 20 24.47 -8.64 32.91
CA LEU A 20 25.35 -9.81 32.79
C LEU A 20 26.12 -10.10 34.09
N ASN A 21 26.69 -9.06 34.69
CA ASN A 21 27.41 -9.19 35.96
C ASN A 21 26.49 -9.68 37.09
N ARG A 22 25.25 -9.19 37.13
CA ARG A 22 24.24 -9.61 38.09
C ARG A 22 23.84 -11.08 37.87
N CYS A 23 23.61 -11.50 36.63
CA CYS A 23 23.37 -12.89 36.25
C CYS A 23 24.50 -13.79 36.71
N ASN A 24 25.75 -13.43 36.41
CA ASN A 24 26.92 -14.23 36.80
C ASN A 24 27.06 -14.37 38.33
N ARG A 25 26.72 -13.34 39.10
CA ARG A 25 26.69 -13.42 40.58
C ARG A 25 25.57 -14.34 41.08
N ALA A 26 24.40 -14.32 40.45
CA ALA A 26 23.28 -15.17 40.82
C ALA A 26 23.55 -16.64 40.46
N LEU A 27 24.12 -16.91 39.28
CA LEU A 27 24.50 -18.25 38.81
C LEU A 27 25.61 -18.89 39.66
N LYS A 28 26.48 -18.11 40.31
CA LYS A 28 27.42 -18.65 41.31
C LYS A 28 26.71 -19.33 42.49
N LYS A 29 25.50 -18.87 42.84
CA LYS A 29 24.69 -19.45 43.92
C LYS A 29 23.79 -20.58 43.41
N ASN A 30 23.26 -20.45 42.20
CA ASN A 30 22.42 -21.46 41.57
C ASN A 30 22.83 -21.69 40.10
N PRO A 31 23.84 -22.54 39.84
CA PRO A 31 24.39 -22.68 38.49
C PRO A 31 23.45 -23.39 37.51
N LYS A 32 22.47 -24.15 38.02
CA LYS A 32 21.49 -24.91 37.25
C LYS A 32 20.19 -24.17 36.99
N ASP A 33 20.12 -22.89 37.34
CA ASP A 33 18.95 -22.07 37.10
C ASP A 33 18.82 -21.75 35.60
N ALA A 34 17.85 -22.38 34.93
CA ALA A 34 17.70 -22.27 33.48
C ALA A 34 17.35 -20.83 33.05
N LEU A 35 16.46 -20.16 33.78
CA LEU A 35 16.03 -18.79 33.46
C LEU A 35 17.19 -17.78 33.61
N LEU A 36 18.02 -17.92 34.65
CA LEU A 36 19.22 -17.07 34.79
C LEU A 36 20.23 -17.31 33.67
N ASN A 37 20.34 -18.53 33.15
CA ASN A 37 21.20 -18.82 32.00
C ASN A 37 20.63 -18.24 30.70
N VAL A 38 19.30 -18.18 30.54
CA VAL A 38 18.65 -17.48 29.42
C VAL A 38 18.95 -15.98 29.47
N TYR A 39 18.74 -15.32 30.62
CA TYR A 39 19.08 -13.90 30.77
C TYR A 39 20.57 -13.64 30.50
N ARG A 40 21.47 -14.49 31.01
CA ARG A 40 22.90 -14.43 30.72
C ARG A 40 23.16 -14.48 29.21
N ALA A 41 22.52 -15.40 28.50
CA ALA A 41 22.66 -15.50 27.04
C ALA A 41 22.11 -14.26 26.33
N ARG A 42 20.95 -13.73 26.72
CA ARG A 42 20.39 -12.47 26.16
C ARG A 42 21.36 -11.29 26.34
N PHE A 43 21.96 -11.12 27.52
CA PHE A 43 22.96 -10.08 27.74
C PHE A 43 24.24 -10.30 26.95
N MET A 44 24.75 -11.53 26.87
CA MET A 44 25.92 -11.88 26.03
C MET A 44 25.65 -11.53 24.56
N ARG A 45 24.48 -11.90 24.04
CA ARG A 45 24.06 -11.60 22.68
C ARG A 45 23.95 -10.09 22.44
N ALA A 46 23.34 -9.35 23.36
CA ALA A 46 23.24 -7.90 23.29
C ALA A 46 24.61 -7.18 23.35
N LEU A 47 25.63 -7.83 23.91
CA LEU A 47 27.03 -7.36 23.90
C LEU A 47 27.83 -7.83 22.67
N GLY A 48 27.19 -8.52 21.72
CA GLY A 48 27.84 -9.04 20.50
C GLY A 48 28.53 -10.40 20.68
N GLN A 49 28.43 -11.04 21.84
CA GLN A 49 29.03 -12.35 22.14
C GLN A 49 28.11 -13.50 21.70
N ARG A 50 27.75 -13.53 20.40
CA ARG A 50 26.72 -14.45 19.86
C ARG A 50 27.07 -15.94 20.06
N THR A 51 28.29 -16.33 19.72
CA THR A 51 28.73 -17.74 19.83
C THR A 51 28.71 -18.27 21.25
N GLU A 52 29.11 -17.43 22.22
CA GLU A 52 29.08 -17.78 23.64
C GLU A 52 27.65 -17.85 24.17
N ALA A 53 26.78 -16.93 23.74
CA ALA A 53 25.37 -16.95 24.09
C ALA A 53 24.67 -18.22 23.57
N ASP A 54 24.92 -18.59 22.31
CA ASP A 54 24.38 -19.81 21.71
C ASP A 54 24.87 -21.07 22.43
N ALA A 55 26.15 -21.10 22.85
CA ALA A 55 26.70 -22.21 23.61
C ALA A 55 26.03 -22.36 24.99
N VAL A 56 25.72 -21.24 25.67
CA VAL A 56 24.98 -21.25 26.95
C VAL A 56 23.60 -21.84 26.74
N ILE A 57 22.86 -21.40 25.72
CA ILE A 57 21.50 -21.89 25.47
C ILE A 57 21.48 -23.36 25.07
N LYS A 58 22.40 -23.79 24.18
CA LYS A 58 22.52 -25.21 23.80
C LYS A 58 22.85 -26.11 24.99
N SER A 59 23.59 -25.62 25.98
CA SER A 59 23.90 -26.37 27.19
C SER A 59 22.67 -26.69 28.06
N LEU A 60 21.59 -25.90 27.93
CA LEU A 60 20.35 -26.13 28.66
C LEU A 60 19.58 -27.36 28.18
N ALA A 61 19.90 -27.89 27.00
CA ALA A 61 19.34 -29.15 26.50
C ALA A 61 19.86 -30.39 27.25
N ASP A 62 20.89 -30.24 28.11
CA ASP A 62 21.38 -31.30 28.98
C ASP A 62 20.27 -31.68 30.01
N PRO A 63 19.93 -32.98 30.14
CA PRO A 63 19.00 -33.48 31.18
C PRO A 63 19.33 -33.01 32.61
N GLY A 64 20.57 -32.60 32.87
CA GLY A 64 21.03 -32.06 34.15
C GLY A 64 20.35 -30.77 34.63
N PHE A 65 19.67 -30.00 33.76
CA PHE A 65 19.04 -28.71 34.07
C PHE A 65 17.58 -28.78 34.55
N ARG A 66 16.92 -29.96 34.51
CA ARG A 66 15.53 -30.21 35.02
C ARG A 66 14.57 -29.01 34.86
N ILE A 67 14.26 -28.64 33.63
CA ILE A 67 13.30 -27.56 33.31
C ILE A 67 11.88 -28.12 33.40
N GLN A 68 11.05 -27.56 34.30
CA GLN A 68 9.67 -28.01 34.54
C GLN A 68 8.62 -26.98 34.10
N ASP A 69 9.03 -25.74 33.86
CA ASP A 69 8.16 -24.61 33.52
C ASP A 69 8.18 -24.39 32.00
N THR A 70 7.00 -24.42 31.37
CA THR A 70 6.85 -24.20 29.92
C THR A 70 7.24 -22.78 29.52
N ALA A 71 7.02 -21.78 30.36
CA ALA A 71 7.43 -20.40 30.09
C ALA A 71 8.96 -20.27 29.91
N VAL A 72 9.75 -21.06 30.65
CA VAL A 72 11.22 -21.07 30.50
C VAL A 72 11.63 -21.72 29.18
N LEU A 73 10.89 -22.73 28.70
CA LEU A 73 11.13 -23.34 27.40
C LEU A 73 10.78 -22.40 26.25
N GLU A 74 9.68 -21.66 26.36
CA GLU A 74 9.29 -20.64 25.41
C GLU A 74 10.35 -19.53 25.30
N GLU A 75 10.94 -19.11 26.42
CA GLU A 75 12.06 -18.16 26.40
C GLU A 75 13.32 -18.72 25.72
N ILE A 76 13.63 -20.01 25.92
CA ILE A 76 14.72 -20.69 25.22
C ILE A 76 14.43 -20.78 23.71
N ASP A 77 13.21 -21.17 23.34
CA ASP A 77 12.79 -21.27 21.94
C ASP A 77 12.78 -19.90 21.26
N THR A 78 12.32 -18.86 21.95
CA THR A 78 12.36 -17.48 21.45
C THR A 78 13.80 -17.05 21.18
N PHE A 79 14.73 -17.34 22.10
CA PHE A 79 16.15 -17.04 21.88
C PHE A 79 16.70 -17.77 20.64
N LEU A 80 16.40 -19.06 20.49
CA LEU A 80 16.86 -19.87 19.35
C LEU A 80 16.27 -19.35 18.03
N TRP A 81 14.98 -19.01 18.04
CA TRP A 81 14.27 -18.47 16.89
C TRP A 81 14.84 -17.12 16.47
N GLU A 82 15.01 -16.17 17.41
CA GLU A 82 15.70 -14.89 17.17
C GLU A 82 17.09 -15.15 16.56
N GLY A 83 17.79 -16.19 17.03
CA GLY A 83 19.11 -16.60 16.52
C GLY A 83 19.06 -17.04 15.06
N SER A 84 18.03 -17.80 14.70
CA SER A 84 17.82 -18.29 13.34
C SER A 84 17.46 -17.16 12.37
N GLN A 85 16.62 -16.22 12.79
CA GLN A 85 16.24 -15.04 11.98
C GLN A 85 17.45 -14.14 11.67
N ASP A 86 18.37 -14.01 12.63
CA ASP A 86 19.62 -13.26 12.47
C ASP A 86 20.63 -13.95 11.56
N ALA A 87 20.46 -15.24 11.26
CA ALA A 87 21.45 -16.05 10.56
C ALA A 87 21.12 -16.29 9.09
N ALA A 88 19.84 -16.47 8.74
CA ALA A 88 19.40 -16.78 7.39
C ALA A 88 17.95 -16.33 7.14
N TYR A 89 17.64 -16.06 5.88
CA TYR A 89 16.30 -15.75 5.40
C TYR A 89 15.85 -16.71 4.27
N PRO A 90 14.56 -17.07 4.21
CA PRO A 90 13.56 -17.12 5.29
C PRO A 90 14.07 -17.78 6.57
N PRO A 91 13.45 -17.45 7.73
CA PRO A 91 13.73 -18.12 8.99
C PRO A 91 13.59 -19.65 8.87
N SER A 92 14.33 -20.37 9.71
CA SER A 92 14.20 -21.83 9.77
C SER A 92 12.80 -22.24 10.23
N LEU A 93 12.22 -23.26 9.59
CA LEU A 93 10.91 -23.81 9.96
C LEU A 93 10.91 -24.57 11.30
N SER A 94 12.09 -24.73 11.90
CA SER A 94 12.31 -25.35 13.21
C SER A 94 13.50 -24.71 13.93
N ASN A 95 13.44 -24.70 15.27
CA ASN A 95 14.57 -24.34 16.13
C ASN A 95 15.63 -25.46 16.23
N GLY A 96 15.43 -26.58 15.52
CA GLY A 96 16.41 -27.65 15.40
C GLY A 96 16.31 -28.71 16.51
N PRO A 97 17.28 -29.63 16.54
CA PRO A 97 17.23 -30.81 17.41
C PRO A 97 17.36 -30.47 18.90
N GLU A 98 18.01 -29.36 19.26
CA GLU A 98 18.14 -28.91 20.66
C GLU A 98 16.78 -28.55 21.27
N SER A 99 15.97 -27.76 20.56
CA SER A 99 14.58 -27.47 20.95
C SER A 99 13.76 -28.75 21.07
N SER A 100 13.84 -29.63 20.06
CA SER A 100 13.11 -30.90 20.08
C SER A 100 13.50 -31.80 21.27
N LYS A 101 14.78 -31.82 21.66
CA LYS A 101 15.25 -32.55 22.84
C LYS A 101 14.68 -31.95 24.14
N LEU A 102 14.68 -30.62 24.27
CA LEU A 102 14.12 -29.93 25.43
C LEU A 102 12.64 -30.30 25.66
N TRP A 103 11.82 -30.17 24.61
CA TRP A 103 10.40 -30.51 24.65
C TRP A 103 10.15 -32.01 24.91
N THR A 104 11.03 -32.89 24.43
CA THR A 104 10.93 -34.34 24.68
C THR A 104 11.31 -34.68 26.12
N ASN A 105 12.35 -34.03 26.66
CA ASN A 105 12.80 -34.23 28.04
C ASN A 105 11.70 -33.84 29.04
N ILE A 106 11.09 -32.67 28.87
CA ILE A 106 9.99 -32.26 29.75
C ILE A 106 8.80 -33.22 29.65
N ALA A 107 8.38 -33.61 28.44
CA ALA A 107 7.28 -34.56 28.23
C ALA A 107 7.52 -35.91 28.92
N SER A 108 8.77 -36.39 28.96
CA SER A 108 9.15 -37.63 29.63
C SER A 108 9.04 -37.56 31.16
N THR A 109 9.20 -36.36 31.74
CA THR A 109 9.11 -36.12 33.19
C THR A 109 7.74 -35.64 33.65
N THR A 110 6.93 -35.11 32.73
CA THR A 110 5.61 -34.57 33.01
C THR A 110 4.56 -35.70 33.12
N PRO A 111 3.68 -35.69 34.14
CA PRO A 111 2.59 -36.65 34.24
C PRO A 111 1.65 -36.59 33.03
N ARG A 112 1.10 -37.74 32.62
CA ARG A 112 0.27 -37.86 31.40
C ARG A 112 -0.91 -36.88 31.33
N GLN A 113 -1.50 -36.52 32.48
CA GLN A 113 -2.61 -35.56 32.54
C GLN A 113 -2.25 -34.14 32.08
N TYR A 114 -0.96 -33.78 32.07
CA TYR A 114 -0.47 -32.48 31.63
C TYR A 114 0.17 -32.51 30.23
N HIS A 115 0.16 -33.67 29.55
CA HIS A 115 0.71 -33.77 28.20
C HIS A 115 -0.07 -32.95 27.18
N VAL A 116 -1.40 -32.89 27.30
CA VAL A 116 -2.23 -32.09 26.37
C VAL A 116 -1.93 -30.59 26.49
N PRO A 117 -1.96 -29.97 27.69
CA PRO A 117 -1.49 -28.59 27.88
C PRO A 117 -0.07 -28.36 27.33
N LEU A 118 0.87 -29.27 27.64
CA LEU A 118 2.25 -29.16 27.18
C LEU A 118 2.38 -29.12 25.64
N TYR A 119 1.65 -29.98 24.93
CA TYR A 119 1.68 -30.00 23.46
C TYR A 119 0.92 -28.83 22.84
N LYS A 120 -0.13 -28.35 23.51
CA LYS A 120 -0.83 -27.13 23.13
C LYS A 120 0.09 -25.92 23.24
N ASP A 121 0.79 -25.73 24.37
CA ASP A 121 1.75 -24.65 24.58
C ASP A 121 2.84 -24.67 23.49
N ARG A 122 3.42 -25.85 23.22
CA ARG A 122 4.40 -26.02 22.14
C ARG A 122 3.82 -25.67 20.76
N TYR A 123 2.59 -26.09 20.46
CA TYR A 123 1.94 -25.79 19.19
C TYR A 123 1.72 -24.28 19.04
N THR A 124 1.10 -23.64 20.03
CA THR A 124 0.84 -22.19 20.06
C THR A 124 2.13 -21.39 19.91
N HIS A 125 3.17 -21.75 20.67
CA HIS A 125 4.46 -21.05 20.58
C HIS A 125 5.18 -21.27 19.24
N ALA A 126 5.02 -22.44 18.61
CA ALA A 126 5.58 -22.69 17.29
C ALA A 126 4.82 -21.95 16.19
N VAL A 127 3.48 -21.88 16.26
CA VAL A 127 2.63 -21.14 15.31
C VAL A 127 2.92 -19.65 15.39
N SER A 128 3.00 -19.05 16.59
CA SER A 128 3.27 -17.62 16.74
C SER A 128 4.63 -17.21 16.13
N GLN A 129 5.56 -18.14 16.01
CA GLN A 129 6.90 -17.94 15.43
C GLN A 129 7.05 -18.49 14.00
N GLN A 130 5.96 -18.93 13.36
CA GLN A 130 5.94 -19.56 12.01
C GLN A 130 6.90 -20.78 11.89
N ARG A 131 7.14 -21.49 13.02
CA ARG A 131 7.95 -22.72 13.07
C ARG A 131 7.11 -23.94 12.73
N TRP A 132 6.68 -24.02 11.47
CA TRP A 132 5.69 -25.00 11.01
C TRP A 132 6.11 -26.47 11.25
N VAL A 133 7.41 -26.79 11.17
CA VAL A 133 7.90 -28.15 11.48
C VAL A 133 7.74 -28.48 12.96
N ASP A 134 8.03 -27.53 13.86
CA ASP A 134 7.87 -27.72 15.31
C ASP A 134 6.39 -27.81 15.71
N ALA A 135 5.51 -27.04 15.06
CA ALA A 135 4.07 -27.16 15.19
C ALA A 135 3.57 -28.55 14.76
N GLY A 136 4.11 -29.09 13.66
CA GLY A 136 3.83 -30.45 13.20
C GLY A 136 4.25 -31.54 14.20
N TYR A 137 5.41 -31.37 14.86
CA TYR A 137 5.84 -32.26 15.94
C TYR A 137 4.92 -32.21 17.17
N ALA A 138 4.45 -31.02 17.54
CA ALA A 138 3.50 -30.82 18.63
C ALA A 138 2.17 -31.53 18.31
N LEU A 139 1.59 -31.29 17.13
CA LEU A 139 0.35 -31.94 16.67
C LEU A 139 0.48 -33.46 16.58
N SER A 140 1.62 -33.96 16.07
CA SER A 140 1.89 -35.40 15.99
C SER A 140 1.89 -36.07 17.36
N SER A 141 2.40 -35.38 18.38
CA SER A 141 2.45 -35.88 19.76
C SER A 141 1.07 -35.78 20.42
N TRP A 142 0.37 -34.67 20.21
CA TRP A 142 -0.99 -34.46 20.72
C TRP A 142 -1.97 -35.51 20.15
N ARG A 143 -1.93 -35.78 18.85
CA ARG A 143 -2.79 -36.78 18.19
C ARG A 143 -2.60 -38.20 18.73
N LYS A 144 -1.41 -38.55 19.24
CA LYS A 144 -1.19 -39.87 19.88
C LYS A 144 -1.98 -40.03 21.17
N ILE A 145 -2.29 -38.92 21.84
CA ILE A 145 -3.08 -38.90 23.08
C ILE A 145 -4.56 -38.79 22.75
N GLU A 146 -4.93 -37.93 21.79
CA GLU A 146 -6.30 -37.66 21.38
C GLU A 146 -6.54 -38.03 19.91
N PRO A 147 -6.53 -39.32 19.54
CA PRO A 147 -6.58 -39.76 18.14
C PRO A 147 -7.92 -39.50 17.43
N ASN A 148 -8.99 -39.31 18.18
CA ASN A 148 -10.37 -39.16 17.67
C ASN A 148 -10.75 -37.72 17.34
N ARG A 149 -9.90 -36.74 17.69
CA ARG A 149 -10.13 -35.32 17.41
C ARG A 149 -9.88 -35.02 15.93
N LYS A 150 -10.96 -34.75 15.18
CA LYS A 150 -10.91 -34.45 13.74
C LYS A 150 -10.17 -33.13 13.47
N ASP A 151 -10.45 -32.11 14.27
CA ASP A 151 -9.81 -30.78 14.23
C ASP A 151 -8.28 -30.83 14.30
N LEU A 152 -7.70 -31.67 15.16
CA LEU A 152 -6.24 -31.87 15.22
C LEU A 152 -5.67 -32.42 13.91
N ARG A 153 -6.43 -33.26 13.21
CA ARG A 153 -5.99 -33.84 11.92
C ARG A 153 -6.08 -32.81 10.80
N PHE A 154 -7.13 -32.01 10.77
CA PHE A 154 -7.25 -30.91 9.80
C PHE A 154 -6.21 -29.81 10.05
N ALA A 155 -5.94 -29.42 11.29
CA ALA A 155 -4.85 -28.52 11.62
C ALA A 155 -3.49 -29.07 11.14
N HIS A 156 -3.30 -30.38 11.22
CA HIS A 156 -2.08 -31.03 10.70
C HIS A 156 -1.98 -30.96 9.17
N VAL A 157 -3.11 -31.08 8.44
CA VAL A 157 -3.16 -30.83 6.99
C VAL A 157 -2.68 -29.42 6.69
N THR A 158 -3.22 -28.42 7.41
CA THR A 158 -2.86 -27.02 7.22
C THR A 158 -1.37 -26.78 7.49
N VAL A 159 -0.83 -27.33 8.58
CA VAL A 159 0.60 -27.22 8.90
C VAL A 159 1.48 -27.90 7.85
N TYR A 160 1.10 -29.09 7.34
CA TYR A 160 1.83 -29.72 6.24
C TYR A 160 1.83 -28.84 4.97
N GLN A 161 0.70 -28.23 4.65
CA GLN A 161 0.62 -27.30 3.52
C GLN A 161 1.54 -26.09 3.71
N LEU A 162 1.57 -25.49 4.91
CA LEU A 162 2.45 -24.37 5.23
C LEU A 162 3.94 -24.74 5.17
N ILE A 163 4.32 -25.95 5.65
CA ILE A 163 5.69 -26.46 5.49
C ILE A 163 6.04 -26.58 4.01
N ALA A 164 5.13 -27.10 3.19
CA ALA A 164 5.38 -27.29 1.76
C ALA A 164 5.57 -25.97 1.01
N GLU A 165 4.86 -24.90 1.40
CA GLU A 165 4.97 -23.59 0.77
C GLU A 165 6.19 -22.79 1.22
N THR A 166 6.71 -23.07 2.42
CA THR A 166 7.81 -22.29 3.02
C THR A 166 9.17 -22.97 2.87
N ALA A 167 9.21 -24.27 2.61
CA ALA A 167 10.45 -25.02 2.42
C ALA A 167 11.16 -24.63 1.11
N LYS A 168 12.50 -24.52 1.15
CA LYS A 168 13.33 -24.26 -0.04
C LYS A 168 13.70 -25.53 -0.82
N ASP A 169 13.65 -26.70 -0.17
CA ASP A 169 14.09 -27.96 -0.75
C ASP A 169 12.94 -28.79 -1.31
N ASP A 170 13.04 -29.15 -2.59
CA ASP A 170 12.03 -29.92 -3.33
C ASP A 170 11.59 -31.23 -2.64
N PRO A 171 12.48 -32.01 -1.98
CA PRO A 171 12.07 -33.20 -1.24
C PRO A 171 11.10 -32.90 -0.09
N THR A 172 11.35 -31.85 0.70
CA THR A 172 10.47 -31.43 1.80
C THR A 172 9.15 -30.90 1.27
N VAL A 173 9.17 -30.10 0.20
CA VAL A 173 7.96 -29.62 -0.48
C VAL A 173 7.09 -30.79 -0.91
N ARG A 174 7.64 -31.73 -1.69
CA ARG A 174 6.90 -32.88 -2.23
C ARG A 174 6.38 -33.80 -1.13
N MET A 175 7.17 -34.07 -0.10
CA MET A 175 6.77 -34.92 1.02
C MET A 175 5.58 -34.33 1.77
N ASN A 176 5.65 -33.05 2.13
CA ASN A 176 4.61 -32.42 2.94
C ASN A 176 3.32 -32.18 2.14
N SER A 177 3.41 -31.81 0.86
CA SER A 177 2.23 -31.75 -0.01
C SER A 177 1.51 -33.10 -0.09
N LEU A 178 2.27 -34.20 -0.24
CA LEU A 178 1.71 -35.55 -0.26
C LEU A 178 1.06 -35.94 1.08
N LEU A 179 1.67 -35.53 2.20
CA LEU A 179 1.12 -35.79 3.53
C LEU A 179 -0.18 -35.00 3.77
N ALA A 180 -0.23 -33.73 3.33
CA ALA A 180 -1.44 -32.91 3.35
C ALA A 180 -2.56 -33.57 2.53
N ASP A 181 -2.30 -33.90 1.25
CA ASP A 181 -3.28 -34.54 0.35
C ASP A 181 -3.80 -35.87 0.91
N ARG A 182 -2.89 -36.76 1.33
CA ARG A 182 -3.25 -38.08 1.87
C ARG A 182 -4.06 -37.95 3.16
N THR A 183 -3.67 -37.06 4.07
CA THR A 183 -4.38 -36.88 5.33
C THR A 183 -5.76 -36.28 5.07
N LEU A 184 -5.85 -35.31 4.16
CA LEU A 184 -7.12 -34.71 3.77
C LEU A 184 -8.07 -35.75 3.17
N GLN A 185 -7.61 -36.59 2.24
CA GLN A 185 -8.40 -37.67 1.64
C GLN A 185 -8.98 -38.66 2.65
N GLN A 186 -8.24 -38.94 3.73
CA GLN A 186 -8.71 -39.81 4.81
C GLN A 186 -9.82 -39.15 5.67
N LEU A 187 -9.93 -37.82 5.62
CA LEU A 187 -10.92 -37.05 6.37
C LEU A 187 -12.15 -36.69 5.54
N ILE A 188 -12.08 -36.83 4.21
CA ILE A 188 -13.21 -36.58 3.31
C ILE A 188 -14.35 -37.52 3.68
N SER A 189 -15.47 -36.93 4.04
CA SER A 189 -16.69 -37.64 4.40
C SER A 189 -17.89 -36.88 3.87
N ASP A 190 -19.03 -37.55 3.79
CA ASP A 190 -20.26 -36.94 3.25
C ASP A 190 -20.92 -36.01 4.30
N ASP A 191 -20.54 -36.14 5.58
CA ASP A 191 -20.93 -35.28 6.71
C ASP A 191 -19.96 -34.09 6.94
N ALA A 192 -19.20 -33.69 5.93
CA ALA A 192 -18.22 -32.61 6.06
C ALA A 192 -18.89 -31.25 6.37
N THR A 193 -18.28 -30.50 7.29
CA THR A 193 -18.69 -29.13 7.64
C THR A 193 -18.19 -28.12 6.61
N ALA A 194 -18.78 -26.91 6.61
CA ALA A 194 -18.33 -25.79 5.76
C ALA A 194 -16.84 -25.45 5.96
N THR A 195 -16.37 -25.47 7.20
CA THR A 195 -14.95 -25.25 7.55
C THR A 195 -14.04 -26.31 6.92
N GLU A 196 -14.44 -27.59 6.97
CA GLU A 196 -13.67 -28.69 6.37
C GLU A 196 -13.63 -28.56 4.84
N VAL A 197 -14.76 -28.26 4.20
CA VAL A 197 -14.84 -28.06 2.74
C VAL A 197 -14.02 -26.85 2.29
N LYS A 198 -14.06 -25.73 3.01
CA LYS A 198 -13.20 -24.55 2.73
C LYS A 198 -11.73 -24.90 2.77
N LEU A 199 -11.28 -25.63 3.80
CA LEU A 199 -9.89 -26.08 3.86
C LEU A 199 -9.53 -26.99 2.68
N MET A 200 -10.42 -27.91 2.30
CA MET A 200 -10.21 -28.79 1.16
C MET A 200 -9.99 -28.01 -0.14
N ILE A 201 -10.88 -27.04 -0.43
CA ILE A 201 -10.80 -26.16 -1.60
C ILE A 201 -9.45 -25.42 -1.60
N LYS A 202 -9.07 -24.81 -0.48
CA LYS A 202 -7.82 -24.05 -0.34
C LYS A 202 -6.57 -24.91 -0.57
N VAL A 203 -6.51 -26.09 0.03
CA VAL A 203 -5.36 -27.00 -0.12
C VAL A 203 -5.23 -27.46 -1.57
N PHE A 204 -6.34 -27.86 -2.21
CA PHE A 204 -6.29 -28.31 -3.60
C PHE A 204 -5.91 -27.18 -4.58
N SER A 205 -6.39 -25.96 -4.34
CA SER A 205 -5.97 -24.77 -5.11
C SER A 205 -4.49 -24.47 -4.94
N ARG A 206 -3.99 -24.38 -3.70
CA ARG A 206 -2.57 -24.09 -3.42
C ARG A 206 -1.61 -25.14 -3.98
N GLN A 207 -2.01 -26.41 -3.95
CA GLN A 207 -1.24 -27.51 -4.57
C GLN A 207 -1.43 -27.61 -6.09
N LYS A 208 -2.28 -26.79 -6.70
CA LYS A 208 -2.68 -26.84 -8.11
C LYS A 208 -3.13 -28.23 -8.56
N CYS A 209 -3.74 -28.98 -7.64
CA CYS A 209 -4.18 -30.37 -7.85
C CYS A 209 -5.67 -30.43 -8.20
N TYR A 210 -6.08 -29.62 -9.18
CA TYR A 210 -7.49 -29.40 -9.52
C TYR A 210 -8.24 -30.66 -9.95
N SER A 211 -7.54 -31.70 -10.43
CA SER A 211 -8.15 -33.02 -10.72
C SER A 211 -8.89 -33.64 -9.52
N ARG A 212 -8.50 -33.28 -8.28
CA ARG A 212 -9.17 -33.71 -7.05
C ARG A 212 -10.55 -33.08 -6.85
N LEU A 213 -10.85 -32.01 -7.56
CA LEU A 213 -12.14 -31.33 -7.54
C LEU A 213 -13.16 -31.99 -8.49
N SER A 214 -12.80 -33.04 -9.23
CA SER A 214 -13.74 -33.73 -10.11
C SER A 214 -14.94 -34.29 -9.33
N GLY A 215 -16.16 -33.87 -9.69
CA GLY A 215 -17.39 -34.28 -9.02
C GLY A 215 -17.59 -33.67 -7.62
N PHE A 216 -16.75 -32.70 -7.24
CA PHE A 216 -16.79 -32.07 -5.93
C PHE A 216 -18.08 -31.27 -5.72
N VAL A 217 -18.53 -30.57 -6.77
CA VAL A 217 -19.78 -29.80 -6.74
C VAL A 217 -20.96 -30.70 -6.41
N GLU A 218 -21.12 -31.83 -7.11
CA GLU A 218 -22.22 -32.77 -6.87
C GLU A 218 -22.17 -33.38 -5.48
N LYS A 219 -20.97 -33.73 -5.01
CA LYS A 219 -20.77 -34.32 -3.69
C LYS A 219 -21.18 -33.38 -2.55
N PHE A 220 -20.80 -32.11 -2.62
CA PHE A 220 -21.03 -31.13 -1.55
C PHE A 220 -22.15 -30.13 -1.86
N LYS A 221 -22.97 -30.41 -2.88
CA LYS A 221 -24.02 -29.51 -3.37
C LYS A 221 -24.89 -28.94 -2.26
N PRO A 222 -25.48 -29.73 -1.33
CA PRO A 222 -26.36 -29.17 -0.29
C PRO A 222 -25.66 -28.18 0.63
N LEU A 223 -24.37 -28.40 0.91
CA LEU A 223 -23.56 -27.53 1.76
C LEU A 223 -23.19 -26.23 1.03
N LEU A 224 -22.74 -26.34 -0.22
CA LEU A 224 -22.35 -25.19 -1.05
C LEU A 224 -23.51 -24.23 -1.29
N LEU A 225 -24.72 -24.75 -1.42
CA LEU A 225 -25.93 -23.94 -1.57
C LEU A 225 -26.32 -23.20 -0.28
N LYS A 226 -25.94 -23.73 0.89
CA LYS A 226 -26.21 -23.13 2.19
C LYS A 226 -25.11 -22.16 2.66
N ASP A 227 -23.85 -22.44 2.36
CA ASP A 227 -22.71 -21.59 2.75
C ASP A 227 -22.11 -20.88 1.53
N HIS A 228 -22.61 -19.67 1.27
CA HIS A 228 -22.20 -18.82 0.13
C HIS A 228 -20.68 -18.61 0.05
N LEU A 229 -20.01 -18.47 1.20
CA LEU A 229 -18.56 -18.28 1.23
C LEU A 229 -17.78 -19.50 0.73
N SER A 230 -18.23 -20.74 0.99
CA SER A 230 -17.63 -21.94 0.40
C SER A 230 -17.86 -21.99 -1.10
N ALA A 231 -19.06 -21.60 -1.56
CA ALA A 231 -19.39 -21.57 -2.97
C ALA A 231 -18.53 -20.57 -3.73
N VAL A 232 -18.37 -19.34 -3.23
CA VAL A 232 -17.51 -18.31 -3.83
C VAL A 232 -16.05 -18.77 -3.87
N ALA A 233 -15.53 -19.36 -2.78
CA ALA A 233 -14.18 -19.91 -2.77
C ALA A 233 -13.99 -21.01 -3.83
N LEU A 234 -14.99 -21.88 -4.01
CA LEU A 234 -14.94 -22.92 -5.05
C LEU A 234 -15.05 -22.33 -6.47
N ILE A 235 -15.85 -21.29 -6.67
CA ILE A 235 -15.97 -20.57 -7.95
C ILE A 235 -14.60 -20.08 -8.42
N ASP A 236 -13.85 -19.42 -7.55
CA ASP A 236 -12.53 -18.87 -7.90
C ASP A 236 -11.54 -19.99 -8.27
N VAL A 237 -11.57 -21.09 -7.52
CA VAL A 237 -10.72 -22.26 -7.79
C VAL A 237 -11.10 -22.99 -9.08
N LEU A 238 -12.39 -23.11 -9.40
CA LEU A 238 -12.85 -23.71 -10.65
C LEU A 238 -12.50 -22.84 -11.87
N LYS A 239 -12.49 -21.50 -11.73
CA LYS A 239 -11.97 -20.58 -12.75
C LYS A 239 -10.48 -20.81 -13.00
N GLU A 240 -9.67 -20.91 -11.94
CA GLU A 240 -8.24 -21.21 -12.05
C GLU A 240 -7.97 -22.59 -12.67
N ALA A 241 -8.81 -23.57 -12.34
CA ALA A 241 -8.72 -24.94 -12.87
C ALA A 241 -9.17 -25.08 -14.33
N GLU A 242 -9.79 -24.04 -14.90
CA GLU A 242 -10.49 -24.07 -16.18
C GLU A 242 -11.57 -25.19 -16.26
N ASP A 243 -12.16 -25.58 -15.12
CA ASP A 243 -13.25 -26.57 -15.07
C ASP A 243 -14.61 -25.88 -15.24
N TRP A 244 -14.85 -25.45 -16.48
CA TRP A 244 -16.06 -24.71 -16.86
C TRP A 244 -17.35 -25.51 -16.66
N GLN A 245 -17.29 -26.85 -16.73
CA GLN A 245 -18.46 -27.70 -16.59
C GLN A 245 -18.97 -27.72 -15.15
N GLN A 246 -18.08 -27.97 -14.17
CA GLN A 246 -18.46 -27.90 -12.77
C GLN A 246 -18.81 -26.48 -12.34
N LEU A 247 -18.12 -25.48 -12.89
CA LEU A 247 -18.43 -24.08 -12.62
C LEU A 247 -19.86 -23.73 -13.07
N LEU A 248 -20.25 -24.16 -14.28
CA LEU A 248 -21.60 -23.95 -14.80
C LEU A 248 -22.66 -24.65 -13.93
N VAL A 249 -22.42 -25.89 -13.52
CA VAL A 249 -23.34 -26.66 -12.65
C VAL A 249 -23.54 -25.96 -11.31
N LEU A 250 -22.45 -25.55 -10.66
CA LEU A 250 -22.49 -24.87 -9.37
C LEU A 250 -23.24 -23.54 -9.46
N THR A 251 -22.83 -22.68 -10.38
CA THR A 251 -23.42 -21.35 -10.56
C THR A 251 -24.87 -21.42 -10.97
N THR A 252 -25.24 -22.33 -11.89
CA THR A 252 -26.66 -22.57 -12.24
C THR A 252 -27.46 -23.00 -11.01
N SER A 253 -26.94 -23.93 -10.21
CA SER A 253 -27.65 -24.39 -9.01
C SER A 253 -27.87 -23.25 -8.00
N LEU A 254 -26.86 -22.42 -7.77
CA LEU A 254 -26.95 -21.24 -6.89
C LEU A 254 -27.99 -20.22 -7.38
N LEU A 255 -28.08 -20.03 -8.70
CA LEU A 255 -29.02 -19.08 -9.30
C LEU A 255 -30.47 -19.61 -9.32
N THR A 256 -30.67 -20.93 -9.44
CA THR A 256 -32.02 -21.55 -9.51
C THR A 256 -32.70 -21.79 -8.16
N LEU A 257 -31.97 -21.77 -7.03
CA LEU A 257 -32.49 -22.15 -5.72
C LEU A 257 -33.27 -21.08 -4.96
N ALA A 258 -33.33 -19.86 -5.49
CA ALA A 258 -34.09 -18.76 -4.88
C ALA A 258 -35.63 -18.90 -5.00
N ASP A 259 -36.13 -19.97 -5.64
CA ASP A 259 -37.53 -20.11 -6.03
C ASP A 259 -38.30 -21.21 -5.25
N SER A 260 -37.65 -21.95 -4.33
CA SER A 260 -38.34 -22.98 -3.55
C SER A 260 -38.93 -22.44 -2.25
N ASP A 261 -40.07 -21.75 -2.33
CA ASP A 261 -41.15 -21.68 -1.33
C ASP A 261 -40.74 -21.67 0.18
N THR A 262 -39.69 -20.96 0.57
CA THR A 262 -39.42 -20.66 1.99
C THR A 262 -40.26 -19.46 2.40
N THR A 263 -41.54 -19.74 2.70
CA THR A 263 -42.45 -18.80 3.35
C THR A 263 -42.09 -18.51 4.82
N ASP A 264 -41.00 -19.09 5.33
CA ASP A 264 -40.44 -18.87 6.66
C ASP A 264 -38.91 -19.12 6.66
N SER A 265 -38.06 -18.12 6.35
CA SER A 265 -36.65 -18.13 6.81
C SER A 265 -35.94 -16.79 6.59
N ASP A 266 -34.93 -16.55 7.44
CA ASP A 266 -34.13 -15.34 7.61
C ASP A 266 -33.61 -14.68 6.31
N PRO A 267 -33.44 -13.34 6.29
CA PRO A 267 -32.96 -12.55 5.15
C PRO A 267 -31.56 -12.90 4.61
N GLU A 268 -30.87 -13.92 5.14
CA GLU A 268 -29.53 -14.35 4.71
C GLU A 268 -29.54 -15.33 3.51
N GLU A 269 -30.67 -15.99 3.19
CA GLU A 269 -30.76 -17.01 2.12
C GLU A 269 -30.88 -16.43 0.68
N SER A 270 -31.04 -15.11 0.52
CA SER A 270 -31.20 -14.40 -0.77
C SER A 270 -29.88 -13.98 -1.46
N ASN A 271 -28.74 -14.25 -0.86
CA ASN A 271 -27.47 -13.60 -1.23
C ASN A 271 -26.86 -14.05 -2.58
N ALA A 272 -27.15 -15.26 -3.08
CA ALA A 272 -26.47 -15.78 -4.28
C ALA A 272 -26.98 -15.20 -5.61
N VAL A 273 -28.30 -14.97 -5.74
CA VAL A 273 -28.91 -14.39 -6.96
C VAL A 273 -28.56 -12.91 -7.12
N SER A 274 -28.37 -12.21 -6.00
CA SER A 274 -27.94 -10.82 -5.99
C SER A 274 -26.42 -10.65 -6.16
N ASP A 275 -25.61 -11.71 -5.97
CA ASP A 275 -24.16 -11.66 -6.08
C ASP A 275 -23.67 -11.69 -7.55
N TRP A 276 -23.13 -10.56 -8.00
CA TRP A 276 -22.55 -10.40 -9.32
C TRP A 276 -21.40 -11.38 -9.62
N ARG A 277 -20.64 -11.83 -8.61
CA ARG A 277 -19.51 -12.78 -8.80
C ARG A 277 -20.01 -14.13 -9.31
N VAL A 278 -21.18 -14.57 -8.87
CA VAL A 278 -21.81 -15.82 -9.31
C VAL A 278 -22.26 -15.68 -10.77
N TRP A 279 -22.92 -14.58 -11.12
CA TRP A 279 -23.32 -14.27 -12.49
C TRP A 279 -22.13 -14.16 -13.45
N GLU A 280 -21.10 -13.42 -13.06
CA GLU A 280 -19.88 -13.29 -13.87
C GLU A 280 -19.24 -14.66 -14.13
N ALA A 281 -19.13 -15.50 -13.10
CA ALA A 281 -18.60 -16.85 -13.22
C ALA A 281 -19.46 -17.74 -14.13
N TRP A 282 -20.79 -17.62 -14.04
CA TRP A 282 -21.73 -18.32 -14.89
C TRP A 282 -21.58 -17.92 -16.38
N PHE A 283 -21.44 -16.62 -16.66
CA PHE A 283 -21.19 -16.13 -18.02
C PHE A 283 -19.86 -16.66 -18.56
N MET A 284 -18.79 -16.61 -17.76
CA MET A 284 -17.48 -17.14 -18.15
C MET A 284 -17.57 -18.64 -18.50
N ALA A 285 -18.25 -19.45 -17.67
CA ALA A 285 -18.41 -20.88 -17.94
C ALA A 285 -19.16 -21.16 -19.25
N ASN A 286 -20.25 -20.44 -19.51
CA ASN A 286 -21.01 -20.59 -20.75
C ASN A 286 -20.21 -20.18 -22.00
N ASP A 287 -19.39 -19.13 -21.91
CA ASP A 287 -18.53 -18.68 -23.00
C ASP A 287 -17.55 -19.78 -23.41
N HIS A 288 -16.93 -20.46 -22.44
CA HIS A 288 -15.97 -21.53 -22.71
C HIS A 288 -16.63 -22.82 -23.22
N LEU A 289 -17.87 -23.11 -22.80
CA LEU A 289 -18.60 -24.33 -23.21
C LEU A 289 -19.43 -24.16 -24.49
N SER A 290 -19.46 -22.96 -25.09
CA SER A 290 -20.25 -22.65 -26.31
C SER A 290 -21.76 -22.95 -26.16
N SER A 291 -22.29 -22.85 -24.95
CA SER A 291 -23.68 -23.17 -24.56
C SER A 291 -24.69 -22.01 -24.75
N VAL A 292 -24.23 -20.88 -25.32
CA VAL A 292 -24.78 -19.52 -25.17
C VAL A 292 -26.23 -19.30 -25.68
N LYS A 293 -26.92 -20.27 -26.29
CA LYS A 293 -28.24 -20.01 -26.91
C LYS A 293 -29.44 -20.69 -26.24
N GLU A 294 -29.33 -21.92 -25.76
CA GLU A 294 -30.53 -22.69 -25.35
C GLU A 294 -30.82 -22.64 -23.84
N MET A 295 -29.78 -22.56 -23.00
CA MET A 295 -29.94 -22.54 -21.53
C MET A 295 -30.15 -21.12 -20.96
N ASN A 296 -29.89 -20.08 -21.77
CA ASN A 296 -29.88 -18.68 -21.35
C ASN A 296 -31.28 -18.07 -21.21
N HIS A 297 -32.25 -18.47 -22.03
CA HIS A 297 -33.61 -17.91 -21.94
C HIS A 297 -34.35 -18.28 -20.66
N VAL A 298 -34.10 -19.47 -20.10
CA VAL A 298 -34.83 -19.96 -18.91
C VAL A 298 -34.41 -19.18 -17.65
N LEU A 299 -33.10 -19.02 -17.42
CA LEU A 299 -32.57 -18.24 -16.29
C LEU A 299 -32.83 -16.73 -16.44
N MET A 300 -32.76 -16.20 -17.67
CA MET A 300 -33.07 -14.79 -17.91
C MET A 300 -34.55 -14.46 -17.66
N ASN A 301 -35.46 -15.41 -17.91
CA ASN A 301 -36.88 -15.24 -17.60
C ASN A 301 -37.19 -15.33 -16.10
N GLN A 302 -36.25 -15.81 -15.29
CA GLN A 302 -36.37 -15.93 -13.83
C GLN A 302 -35.75 -14.74 -13.08
N LEU A 303 -35.09 -13.83 -13.80
CA LEU A 303 -34.54 -12.62 -13.22
C LEU A 303 -35.66 -11.64 -12.86
N ASP A 304 -35.54 -11.04 -11.67
CA ASP A 304 -36.28 -9.83 -11.35
C ASP A 304 -35.89 -8.73 -12.36
N SER A 305 -36.86 -8.36 -13.20
CA SER A 305 -36.67 -7.35 -14.26
C SER A 305 -36.35 -5.97 -13.71
N ASP A 306 -36.59 -5.74 -12.42
CA ASP A 306 -36.47 -4.42 -11.79
C ASP A 306 -35.20 -4.33 -10.89
N GLY A 307 -34.49 -5.45 -10.70
CA GLY A 307 -33.30 -5.54 -9.86
C GLY A 307 -32.01 -5.15 -10.59
N ARG A 308 -31.09 -4.47 -9.90
CA ARG A 308 -29.76 -4.08 -10.44
C ARG A 308 -29.03 -5.24 -11.11
N THR A 309 -28.99 -6.40 -10.45
CA THR A 309 -28.26 -7.58 -10.94
C THR A 309 -28.91 -8.18 -12.20
N GLY A 310 -30.24 -8.12 -12.31
CA GLY A 310 -30.98 -8.58 -13.49
C GLY A 310 -30.62 -7.78 -14.74
N HIS A 311 -30.68 -6.45 -14.64
CA HIS A 311 -30.24 -5.57 -15.73
C HIS A 311 -28.76 -5.77 -16.10
N LEU A 312 -27.87 -5.93 -15.11
CA LEU A 312 -26.44 -6.17 -15.39
C LEU A 312 -26.23 -7.51 -16.12
N ALA A 313 -26.98 -8.55 -15.74
CA ALA A 313 -26.94 -9.83 -16.41
C ALA A 313 -27.44 -9.70 -17.85
N PHE A 314 -28.55 -9.01 -18.08
CA PHE A 314 -29.09 -8.78 -19.43
C PHE A 314 -28.11 -7.99 -20.31
N MET A 315 -27.56 -6.87 -19.82
CA MET A 315 -26.54 -6.10 -20.54
C MET A 315 -25.31 -6.98 -20.86
N ARG A 316 -24.86 -7.81 -19.93
CA ARG A 316 -23.75 -8.73 -20.16
C ARG A 316 -24.05 -9.75 -21.25
N PHE A 317 -25.26 -10.29 -21.29
CA PHE A 317 -25.71 -11.20 -22.33
C PHE A 317 -25.79 -10.53 -23.70
N ALA A 318 -26.42 -9.36 -23.80
CA ALA A 318 -26.52 -8.60 -25.05
C ALA A 318 -25.13 -8.22 -25.58
N TYR A 319 -24.24 -7.76 -24.70
CA TYR A 319 -22.83 -7.51 -25.03
C TYR A 319 -22.13 -8.74 -25.62
N LYS A 320 -22.34 -9.93 -25.03
CA LYS A 320 -21.75 -11.18 -25.51
C LYS A 320 -22.31 -11.63 -26.85
N CYS A 321 -23.62 -11.51 -27.05
CA CYS A 321 -24.27 -11.79 -28.33
C CYS A 321 -23.89 -10.77 -29.42
N ARG A 322 -23.18 -9.69 -29.06
CA ARG A 322 -22.94 -8.51 -29.90
C ARG A 322 -24.25 -7.91 -30.43
N ASP A 323 -25.31 -8.05 -29.63
CA ASP A 323 -26.58 -7.40 -29.89
C ASP A 323 -26.51 -5.99 -29.32
N TRP A 324 -26.00 -5.07 -30.14
CA TRP A 324 -25.79 -3.68 -29.73
C TRP A 324 -27.11 -2.93 -29.53
N GLU A 325 -28.20 -3.36 -30.18
CA GLU A 325 -29.51 -2.73 -30.03
C GLU A 325 -30.15 -3.13 -28.70
N ASP A 326 -30.10 -4.43 -28.35
CA ASP A 326 -30.58 -4.90 -27.05
C ASP A 326 -29.72 -4.34 -25.91
N LEU A 327 -28.40 -4.28 -26.08
CA LEU A 327 -27.50 -3.69 -25.08
C LEU A 327 -27.80 -2.20 -24.88
N LEU A 328 -28.01 -1.46 -25.97
CA LEU A 328 -28.37 -0.05 -25.91
C LEU A 328 -29.73 0.14 -25.23
N THR A 329 -30.72 -0.68 -25.59
CA THR A 329 -32.07 -0.63 -25.00
C THR A 329 -32.02 -0.89 -23.51
N GLU A 330 -31.28 -1.91 -23.08
CA GLU A 330 -31.15 -2.23 -21.67
C GLU A 330 -30.35 -1.18 -20.90
N ALA A 331 -29.26 -0.66 -21.47
CA ALA A 331 -28.50 0.42 -20.84
C ALA A 331 -29.37 1.67 -20.62
N LYS A 332 -30.26 1.98 -21.58
CA LYS A 332 -31.25 3.06 -21.46
C LYS A 332 -32.22 2.79 -20.31
N THR A 333 -32.80 1.60 -20.25
CA THR A 333 -33.69 1.17 -19.17
C THR A 333 -32.98 1.25 -17.81
N PHE A 334 -31.77 0.70 -17.69
CA PHE A 334 -30.99 0.75 -16.46
C PHE A 334 -30.73 2.18 -16.01
N PHE A 335 -30.33 3.07 -16.92
CA PHE A 335 -30.11 4.47 -16.59
C PHE A 335 -31.41 5.14 -16.11
N GLU A 336 -32.55 4.85 -16.74
CA GLU A 336 -33.84 5.39 -16.32
C GLU A 336 -34.20 5.04 -14.87
N HIS A 337 -33.94 3.79 -14.47
CA HIS A 337 -34.23 3.28 -13.13
C HIS A 337 -33.22 3.71 -12.07
N PHE A 338 -31.94 3.81 -12.43
CA PHE A 338 -30.84 4.00 -11.46
C PHE A 338 -30.05 5.30 -11.60
N LYS A 339 -30.40 6.24 -12.50
CA LYS A 339 -29.67 7.52 -12.70
C LYS A 339 -29.35 8.28 -11.42
N GLU A 340 -30.20 8.19 -10.40
CA GLU A 340 -30.07 8.88 -9.11
C GLU A 340 -29.09 8.19 -8.14
N MET A 341 -28.69 6.95 -8.45
CA MET A 341 -27.82 6.13 -7.62
C MET A 341 -26.35 6.33 -7.97
N ASN A 342 -25.48 6.45 -6.95
CA ASN A 342 -24.03 6.65 -7.14
C ASN A 342 -23.35 5.55 -7.98
N PHE A 343 -23.85 4.31 -7.93
CA PHE A 343 -23.29 3.18 -8.67
C PHE A 343 -23.70 3.15 -10.16
N CYS A 344 -24.62 4.02 -10.60
CA CYS A 344 -25.15 3.99 -11.97
C CYS A 344 -24.04 4.14 -13.02
N TYR A 345 -23.16 5.13 -12.81
CA TYR A 345 -21.99 5.35 -13.66
C TYR A 345 -21.08 4.12 -13.72
N SER A 346 -20.66 3.59 -12.56
CA SER A 346 -19.70 2.48 -12.51
C SER A 346 -20.26 1.19 -13.10
N ALA A 347 -21.57 0.95 -12.93
CA ALA A 347 -22.28 -0.18 -13.51
C ALA A 347 -22.39 -0.10 -15.04
N LEU A 348 -22.61 1.10 -15.60
CA LEU A 348 -22.74 1.29 -17.05
C LEU A 348 -21.39 1.42 -17.79
N ARG A 349 -20.35 1.91 -17.11
CA ARG A 349 -19.07 2.32 -17.70
C ARG A 349 -18.51 1.31 -18.70
N GLU A 350 -18.40 0.03 -18.32
CA GLU A 350 -17.79 -1.00 -19.16
C GLU A 350 -18.61 -1.30 -20.41
N PHE A 351 -19.94 -1.33 -20.28
CA PHE A 351 -20.85 -1.56 -21.40
C PHE A 351 -20.88 -0.39 -22.38
N LEU A 352 -20.85 0.84 -21.87
CA LEU A 352 -20.79 2.04 -22.69
C LEU A 352 -19.49 2.11 -23.50
N LEU A 353 -18.34 1.79 -22.88
CA LEU A 353 -17.04 1.76 -23.55
C LEU A 353 -16.96 0.68 -24.63
N ALA A 354 -17.66 -0.43 -24.44
CA ALA A 354 -17.69 -1.55 -25.36
C ALA A 354 -18.55 -1.31 -26.61
N MET A 355 -19.56 -0.43 -26.52
CA MET A 355 -20.49 -0.17 -27.63
C MET A 355 -19.82 0.59 -28.79
N PRO A 356 -20.27 0.39 -30.04
CA PRO A 356 -19.87 1.23 -31.17
C PRO A 356 -20.17 2.72 -30.93
N THR A 357 -19.38 3.61 -31.54
CA THR A 357 -19.51 5.07 -31.35
C THR A 357 -20.91 5.61 -31.68
N ASP A 358 -21.60 5.03 -32.67
CA ASP A 358 -22.97 5.42 -33.00
C ASP A 358 -23.96 5.10 -31.86
N HIS A 359 -23.87 3.91 -31.26
CA HIS A 359 -24.68 3.51 -30.10
C HIS A 359 -24.34 4.33 -28.86
N GLN A 360 -23.06 4.61 -28.62
CA GLN A 360 -22.63 5.53 -27.55
C GLN A 360 -23.28 6.92 -27.73
N ARG A 361 -23.29 7.45 -28.96
CA ARG A 361 -23.94 8.73 -29.28
C ARG A 361 -25.44 8.68 -29.06
N GLN A 362 -26.11 7.59 -29.46
CA GLN A 362 -27.54 7.41 -29.22
C GLN A 362 -27.89 7.34 -27.73
N PHE A 363 -27.11 6.59 -26.95
CA PHE A 363 -27.27 6.52 -25.49
C PHE A 363 -27.12 7.91 -24.86
N ARG A 364 -26.08 8.65 -25.26
CA ARG A 364 -25.81 10.00 -24.78
C ARG A 364 -26.98 10.96 -25.03
N ILE A 365 -27.52 10.96 -26.26
CA ILE A 365 -28.69 11.78 -26.62
C ILE A 365 -29.92 11.39 -25.76
N PHE A 366 -30.12 10.10 -25.52
CA PHE A 366 -31.21 9.60 -24.67
C PHE A 366 -31.04 10.02 -23.20
N ALA A 367 -29.87 9.79 -22.62
CA ALA A 367 -29.59 10.11 -21.22
C ALA A 367 -29.74 11.62 -20.96
N ALA A 368 -29.23 12.45 -21.87
CA ALA A 368 -29.46 13.89 -21.87
C ALA A 368 -30.93 14.28 -22.14
N GLY A 369 -31.73 13.39 -22.71
CA GLY A 369 -33.17 13.56 -22.90
C GLY A 369 -34.00 13.28 -21.65
N LEU A 370 -33.55 12.36 -20.80
CA LEU A 370 -34.28 11.88 -19.61
C LEU A 370 -34.19 12.81 -18.39
N THR A 371 -33.12 13.58 -18.26
CA THR A 371 -32.91 14.43 -17.07
C THR A 371 -33.61 15.81 -17.18
N LYS A 372 -34.63 15.96 -18.04
CA LYS A 372 -35.22 17.26 -18.43
C LYS A 372 -36.03 17.94 -17.32
N ALA A 373 -35.88 19.28 -17.29
CA ALA A 373 -36.54 20.34 -16.52
C ALA A 373 -36.53 20.19 -15.00
N TRP A 374 -35.96 21.21 -14.33
CA TRP A 374 -36.14 21.39 -12.89
C TRP A 374 -37.65 21.45 -12.56
N PRO A 375 -38.16 20.61 -11.65
CA PRO A 375 -39.60 20.50 -11.43
C PRO A 375 -40.27 21.68 -10.71
N GLY A 376 -39.52 22.73 -10.30
CA GLY A 376 -40.08 23.99 -9.78
C GLY A 376 -40.02 24.17 -8.25
N GLU A 377 -40.15 25.43 -7.81
CA GLU A 377 -40.01 25.94 -6.43
C GLU A 377 -41.26 25.64 -5.55
N THR A 378 -41.17 24.75 -4.55
CA THR A 378 -42.06 24.74 -3.36
C THR A 378 -41.38 24.12 -2.12
N ASP A 379 -41.60 24.74 -0.97
CA ASP A 379 -40.63 24.98 0.11
C ASP A 379 -40.12 23.80 0.99
N GLU A 380 -40.48 22.53 0.77
CA GLU A 380 -39.93 21.39 1.56
C GLU A 380 -39.85 20.06 0.78
N VAL A 381 -40.80 19.80 -0.13
CA VAL A 381 -40.75 18.64 -1.05
C VAL A 381 -39.73 18.86 -2.18
N ALA A 382 -39.36 20.13 -2.44
CA ALA A 382 -38.35 20.50 -3.42
C ALA A 382 -36.97 19.91 -3.11
N ASP A 383 -36.48 19.93 -1.87
CA ASP A 383 -35.08 19.57 -1.57
C ASP A 383 -34.76 18.10 -1.87
N LYS A 384 -35.69 17.18 -1.57
CA LYS A 384 -35.51 15.76 -1.90
C LYS A 384 -35.55 15.54 -3.41
N ILE A 385 -36.51 16.15 -4.10
CA ILE A 385 -36.62 16.07 -5.55
C ILE A 385 -35.39 16.69 -6.23
N ALA A 386 -34.89 17.78 -5.66
CA ALA A 386 -33.68 18.46 -6.07
C ALA A 386 -32.47 17.55 -5.92
N GLY A 387 -32.33 16.90 -4.76
CA GLY A 387 -31.24 15.96 -4.50
C GLY A 387 -31.21 14.82 -5.52
N LEU A 388 -32.37 14.22 -5.80
CA LEU A 388 -32.49 13.15 -6.82
C LEU A 388 -32.16 13.66 -8.22
N TRP A 389 -32.65 14.85 -8.58
CA TRP A 389 -32.36 15.47 -9.87
C TRP A 389 -30.88 15.81 -10.04
N VAL A 390 -30.24 16.44 -9.04
CA VAL A 390 -28.79 16.74 -9.07
C VAL A 390 -27.99 15.44 -9.14
N ALA A 391 -28.40 14.39 -8.43
CA ALA A 391 -27.75 13.08 -8.52
C ALA A 391 -27.81 12.50 -9.94
N ALA A 392 -28.98 12.59 -10.60
CA ALA A 392 -29.15 12.17 -12.00
C ALA A 392 -28.30 12.99 -12.98
N GLU A 393 -28.24 14.31 -12.81
CA GLU A 393 -27.38 15.20 -13.61
C GLU A 393 -25.89 14.89 -13.39
N CYS A 394 -25.47 14.58 -12.17
CA CYS A 394 -24.10 14.16 -11.90
C CYS A 394 -23.75 12.82 -12.56
N SER A 395 -24.63 11.82 -12.52
CA SER A 395 -24.45 10.58 -13.27
C SER A 395 -24.31 10.84 -14.77
N LEU A 396 -25.13 11.74 -15.32
CA LEU A 396 -25.03 12.17 -16.72
C LEU A 396 -23.69 12.85 -17.02
N LEU A 397 -23.23 13.79 -16.19
CA LEU A 397 -21.95 14.47 -16.40
C LEU A 397 -20.76 13.50 -16.40
N ARG A 398 -20.78 12.48 -15.54
CA ARG A 398 -19.74 11.43 -15.53
C ARG A 398 -19.74 10.61 -16.82
N ILE A 399 -20.92 10.28 -17.33
CA ILE A 399 -21.10 9.58 -18.62
C ILE A 399 -20.65 10.46 -19.79
N GLU A 400 -21.07 11.72 -19.80
CA GLU A 400 -20.66 12.71 -20.80
C GLU A 400 -19.14 12.83 -20.84
N TYR A 401 -18.50 12.99 -19.68
CA TYR A 401 -17.05 13.01 -19.57
C TYR A 401 -16.42 11.75 -20.18
N LEU A 402 -16.87 10.56 -19.75
CA LEU A 402 -16.33 9.28 -20.23
C LEU A 402 -16.41 9.16 -21.75
N LEU A 403 -17.55 9.55 -22.35
CA LEU A 403 -17.80 9.38 -23.79
C LEU A 403 -17.23 10.51 -24.66
N THR A 404 -16.74 11.61 -24.08
CA THR A 404 -16.25 12.78 -24.83
C THR A 404 -14.80 13.13 -24.52
N ILE A 405 -14.45 13.29 -23.25
CA ILE A 405 -13.13 13.73 -22.78
C ILE A 405 -12.27 12.52 -22.40
N GLY A 406 -12.81 11.61 -21.59
CA GLY A 406 -12.05 10.50 -21.00
C GLY A 406 -11.70 9.36 -21.97
N GLN A 407 -12.30 9.33 -23.16
CA GLN A 407 -11.94 8.43 -24.26
C GLN A 407 -11.11 9.11 -25.37
N ALA A 408 -11.15 10.44 -25.46
CA ALA A 408 -10.42 11.16 -26.49
C ALA A 408 -8.92 11.08 -26.22
N VAL A 409 -8.11 10.87 -27.27
CA VAL A 409 -6.64 10.88 -27.15
C VAL A 409 -6.17 12.29 -26.77
N GLU A 410 -6.65 13.29 -27.51
CA GLU A 410 -6.38 14.73 -27.31
C GLU A 410 -7.69 15.51 -27.36
N PRO A 411 -8.42 15.63 -26.24
CA PRO A 411 -9.66 16.41 -26.19
C PRO A 411 -9.36 17.91 -26.37
N PRO A 412 -10.11 18.65 -27.22
CA PRO A 412 -9.91 20.08 -27.39
C PRO A 412 -10.16 20.84 -26.08
N THR A 413 -9.20 21.69 -25.68
CA THR A 413 -9.24 22.46 -24.43
C THR A 413 -10.50 23.32 -24.28
N ASP A 414 -11.00 23.92 -25.37
CA ASP A 414 -12.26 24.67 -25.37
C ASP A 414 -13.47 23.80 -24.97
N HIS A 415 -13.48 22.53 -25.37
CA HIS A 415 -14.54 21.59 -25.02
C HIS A 415 -14.47 21.20 -23.54
N ILE A 416 -13.26 20.98 -23.02
CA ILE A 416 -13.03 20.71 -21.59
C ILE A 416 -13.49 21.89 -20.74
N TYR A 417 -13.20 23.13 -21.15
CA TYR A 417 -13.65 24.32 -20.44
C TYR A 417 -15.17 24.51 -20.46
N SER A 418 -15.83 24.24 -21.58
CA SER A 418 -17.30 24.23 -21.64
C SER A 418 -17.89 23.18 -20.68
N PHE A 419 -17.29 21.98 -20.62
CA PHE A 419 -17.68 20.95 -19.66
C PHE A 419 -17.51 21.40 -18.20
N ILE A 420 -16.35 21.97 -17.85
CA ILE A 420 -16.07 22.49 -16.49
C ILE A 420 -17.07 23.58 -16.11
N HIS A 421 -17.36 24.51 -17.02
CA HIS A 421 -18.34 25.56 -16.77
C HIS A 421 -19.72 24.97 -16.47
N ASN A 422 -20.19 24.00 -17.26
CA ASN A 422 -21.48 23.35 -17.04
C ASN A 422 -21.53 22.57 -15.72
N ALA A 423 -20.46 21.85 -15.39
CA ALA A 423 -20.34 21.18 -14.12
C ALA A 423 -20.39 22.18 -12.96
N MET A 424 -19.62 23.28 -13.02
CA MET A 424 -19.59 24.30 -11.96
C MET A 424 -20.95 24.95 -11.74
N ARG A 425 -21.74 25.18 -12.79
CA ARG A 425 -23.11 25.68 -12.64
C ARG A 425 -23.99 24.74 -11.83
N LEU A 426 -23.88 23.42 -12.05
CA LEU A 426 -24.59 22.41 -11.26
C LEU A 426 -24.12 22.41 -9.80
N HIS A 427 -22.81 22.59 -9.56
CA HIS A 427 -22.26 22.72 -8.21
C HIS A 427 -22.83 23.94 -7.48
N THR A 428 -22.81 25.11 -8.12
CA THR A 428 -23.35 26.33 -7.54
C THR A 428 -24.83 26.18 -7.22
N PHE A 429 -25.61 25.58 -8.13
CA PHE A 429 -27.02 25.26 -7.88
C PHE A 429 -27.19 24.38 -6.64
N ARG A 430 -26.41 23.30 -6.55
CA ARG A 430 -26.40 22.40 -5.38
C ARG A 430 -26.10 23.16 -4.09
N SER A 431 -25.06 23.99 -4.06
CA SER A 431 -24.62 24.71 -2.86
C SER A 431 -25.68 25.71 -2.38
N HIS A 432 -26.36 26.42 -3.29
CA HIS A 432 -27.48 27.31 -2.91
C HIS A 432 -28.66 26.56 -2.29
N ASN A 433 -28.88 25.30 -2.68
CA ASN A 433 -29.96 24.45 -2.19
C ASN A 433 -29.51 23.46 -1.09
N THR A 434 -28.28 23.57 -0.58
CA THR A 434 -27.71 22.71 0.48
C THR A 434 -27.79 21.19 0.22
N ILE A 435 -27.77 20.79 -1.05
CA ILE A 435 -27.88 19.38 -1.46
C ILE A 435 -26.55 18.67 -1.18
N THR A 436 -26.56 17.44 -0.69
CA THR A 436 -25.33 16.64 -0.47
C THR A 436 -24.99 15.82 -1.72
N MET A 437 -23.72 15.85 -2.16
CA MET A 437 -23.24 15.16 -3.36
C MET A 437 -21.82 14.60 -3.17
N ASN A 438 -21.58 13.42 -3.75
CA ASN A 438 -20.28 12.74 -3.76
C ASN A 438 -19.65 12.80 -5.16
N GLY A 439 -18.31 12.81 -5.25
CA GLY A 439 -17.58 12.53 -6.49
C GLY A 439 -17.52 13.65 -7.54
N PHE A 440 -17.99 14.87 -7.21
CA PHE A 440 -18.06 15.98 -8.16
C PHE A 440 -16.70 16.71 -8.35
N PRO A 441 -15.95 17.04 -7.29
CA PRO A 441 -14.63 17.66 -7.43
C PRO A 441 -13.60 16.76 -8.13
N GLU A 442 -13.70 15.44 -7.94
CA GLU A 442 -12.88 14.45 -8.62
C GLU A 442 -13.04 14.52 -10.15
N LEU A 443 -14.26 14.77 -10.62
CA LEU A 443 -14.58 14.90 -12.05
C LEU A 443 -13.98 16.18 -12.64
N LEU A 444 -14.07 17.30 -11.92
CA LEU A 444 -13.47 18.58 -12.33
C LEU A 444 -11.94 18.48 -12.40
N VAL A 445 -11.31 17.91 -11.38
CA VAL A 445 -9.85 17.70 -11.36
C VAL A 445 -9.42 16.78 -12.50
N SER A 446 -10.19 15.72 -12.79
CA SER A 446 -9.91 14.83 -13.93
C SER A 446 -9.98 15.56 -15.27
N ALA A 447 -10.97 16.45 -15.46
CA ALA A 447 -11.09 17.26 -16.66
C ALA A 447 -9.93 18.24 -16.83
N LEU A 448 -9.56 18.95 -15.76
CA LEU A 448 -8.44 19.89 -15.79
C LEU A 448 -7.08 19.21 -15.95
N LEU A 449 -6.92 18.00 -15.41
CA LEU A 449 -5.73 17.19 -15.68
C LEU A 449 -5.62 16.79 -17.15
N ARG A 450 -6.73 16.44 -17.82
CA ARG A 450 -6.73 16.18 -19.27
C ARG A 450 -6.38 17.43 -20.09
N ALA A 451 -6.78 18.62 -19.63
CA ALA A 451 -6.38 19.88 -20.27
C ALA A 451 -4.87 20.14 -20.11
N ASP A 452 -4.32 19.89 -18.91
CA ASP A 452 -2.87 19.96 -18.67
C ASP A 452 -2.09 18.96 -19.52
N GLU A 453 -2.58 17.73 -19.66
CA GLU A 453 -1.96 16.71 -20.52
C GLU A 453 -1.99 17.11 -22.01
N ALA A 454 -2.99 17.87 -22.47
CA ALA A 454 -3.11 18.32 -23.85
C ALA A 454 -2.14 19.48 -24.18
N ASP A 455 -2.11 20.52 -23.34
CA ASP A 455 -1.44 21.79 -23.67
C ASP A 455 -0.26 22.13 -22.73
N SER A 456 -0.05 21.38 -21.64
CA SER A 456 1.00 21.59 -20.62
C SER A 456 1.01 22.98 -19.99
N VAL A 457 -0.18 23.57 -19.79
CA VAL A 457 -0.38 24.89 -19.20
C VAL A 457 -0.72 24.77 -17.71
N GLU A 458 0.18 25.26 -16.87
CA GLU A 458 0.09 25.22 -15.39
C GLU A 458 -1.24 25.73 -14.83
N GLU A 459 -1.83 26.73 -15.48
CA GLU A 459 -3.08 27.34 -15.09
C GLU A 459 -4.25 26.36 -14.99
N HIS A 460 -4.23 25.24 -15.73
CA HIS A 460 -5.26 24.19 -15.62
C HIS A 460 -5.26 23.55 -14.23
N LEU A 461 -4.09 23.10 -13.76
CA LEU A 461 -3.96 22.47 -12.45
C LEU A 461 -4.10 23.48 -11.31
N LEU A 462 -3.71 24.74 -11.52
CA LEU A 462 -3.92 25.81 -10.54
C LEU A 462 -5.42 26.08 -10.36
N LEU A 463 -6.18 26.12 -11.45
CA LEU A 463 -7.63 26.21 -11.38
C LEU A 463 -8.21 24.99 -10.68
N ALA A 464 -7.68 23.79 -10.94
CA ALA A 464 -8.12 22.57 -10.27
C ALA A 464 -7.94 22.68 -8.75
N LEU A 465 -6.81 23.23 -8.30
CA LEU A 465 -6.53 23.46 -6.89
C LEU A 465 -7.56 24.43 -6.29
N VAL A 466 -7.80 25.58 -6.92
CA VAL A 466 -8.79 26.56 -6.44
C VAL A 466 -10.18 25.95 -6.36
N LEU A 467 -10.64 25.26 -7.40
CA LEU A 467 -11.97 24.64 -7.42
C LEU A 467 -12.10 23.54 -6.37
N THR A 468 -11.05 22.75 -6.19
CA THR A 468 -10.98 21.73 -5.14
C THR A 468 -11.20 22.39 -3.76
N PHE A 469 -10.47 23.46 -3.46
CA PHE A 469 -10.62 24.21 -2.21
C PHE A 469 -11.98 24.88 -2.02
N ASP A 470 -12.55 25.44 -3.09
CA ASP A 470 -13.82 26.17 -3.07
C ASP A 470 -15.02 25.23 -2.92
N THR A 471 -15.00 24.09 -3.60
CA THR A 471 -16.08 23.08 -3.60
C THR A 471 -16.17 22.26 -2.30
N PHE A 472 -15.18 22.38 -1.39
CA PHE A 472 -15.06 21.61 -0.15
C PHE A 472 -15.60 22.30 1.12
N ALA A 473 -16.24 23.46 1.00
CA ALA A 473 -16.57 24.31 2.15
C ALA A 473 -17.51 23.66 3.20
N ASP A 474 -18.36 22.69 2.84
CA ASP A 474 -19.45 22.24 3.73
C ASP A 474 -19.29 20.82 4.31
N THR A 475 -18.68 19.87 3.59
CA THR A 475 -18.38 18.51 4.10
C THR A 475 -17.38 17.79 3.20
N ILE A 476 -16.16 17.56 3.70
CA ILE A 476 -15.07 16.95 2.91
C ILE A 476 -15.13 15.42 3.00
N THR A 477 -15.28 14.75 1.86
CA THR A 477 -15.23 13.28 1.78
C THR A 477 -13.78 12.76 1.86
N PRO A 478 -13.54 11.47 2.15
CA PRO A 478 -12.21 10.91 2.12
C PRO A 478 -11.52 11.06 0.75
N SER A 479 -12.21 10.77 -0.36
CA SER A 479 -11.68 10.92 -1.73
C SER A 479 -11.24 12.36 -2.04
N GLN A 480 -11.98 13.34 -1.52
CA GLN A 480 -11.66 14.75 -1.64
C GLN A 480 -10.41 15.14 -0.85
N ASN A 481 -10.24 14.64 0.37
CA ASN A 481 -9.01 14.81 1.14
C ASN A 481 -7.79 14.16 0.45
N ILE A 482 -7.98 13.03 -0.22
CA ILE A 482 -6.92 12.38 -1.02
C ILE A 482 -6.49 13.32 -2.16
N LEU A 483 -7.44 13.86 -2.92
CA LEU A 483 -7.13 14.79 -4.01
C LEU A 483 -6.48 16.08 -3.51
N LEU A 484 -6.99 16.63 -2.41
CA LEU A 484 -6.43 17.83 -1.81
C LEU A 484 -4.99 17.61 -1.36
N SER A 485 -4.70 16.45 -0.76
CA SER A 485 -3.34 16.04 -0.40
C SER A 485 -2.43 15.99 -1.62
N GLN A 486 -2.83 15.25 -2.66
CA GLN A 486 -2.02 15.06 -3.87
C GLN A 486 -1.80 16.34 -4.68
N LEU A 487 -2.86 17.12 -4.89
CA LEU A 487 -2.79 18.34 -5.68
C LEU A 487 -2.04 19.45 -4.93
N SER A 488 -2.23 19.56 -3.62
CA SER A 488 -1.42 20.47 -2.79
C SER A 488 0.07 20.06 -2.82
N ALA A 489 0.37 18.77 -2.74
CA ALA A 489 1.74 18.26 -2.84
C ALA A 489 2.36 18.57 -4.21
N HIS A 490 1.60 18.47 -5.30
CA HIS A 490 2.06 18.81 -6.66
C HIS A 490 2.56 20.27 -6.73
N PHE A 491 1.80 21.21 -6.15
CA PHE A 491 2.17 22.64 -6.02
C PHE A 491 3.12 22.95 -4.86
N GLY A 492 3.67 21.92 -4.21
CA GLY A 492 4.54 22.00 -3.04
C GLY A 492 3.95 22.78 -1.86
N LEU A 493 2.62 22.78 -1.72
CA LEU A 493 1.91 23.28 -0.55
C LEU A 493 1.84 22.18 0.52
N TYR A 494 2.99 21.65 0.92
CA TYR A 494 3.06 20.40 1.69
C TYR A 494 2.49 20.51 3.11
N GLY A 495 2.57 21.69 3.74
CA GLY A 495 1.91 21.95 5.01
C GLY A 495 0.39 21.73 4.92
N HIS A 496 -0.21 22.09 3.78
CA HIS A 496 -1.60 21.82 3.49
C HIS A 496 -1.84 20.35 3.13
N ALA A 497 -1.01 19.79 2.27
CA ALA A 497 -1.11 18.38 1.84
C ALA A 497 -1.15 17.43 3.05
N LEU A 498 -0.24 17.62 4.00
CA LEU A 498 -0.15 16.77 5.19
C LEU A 498 -1.32 17.00 6.17
N ARG A 499 -1.91 18.20 6.20
CA ARG A 499 -3.15 18.47 6.95
C ARG A 499 -4.35 17.74 6.34
N ALA A 500 -4.51 17.78 5.02
CA ALA A 500 -5.56 17.02 4.33
C ALA A 500 -5.39 15.51 4.53
N PHE A 501 -4.16 15.01 4.43
CA PHE A 501 -3.85 13.61 4.75
C PHE A 501 -4.20 13.24 6.20
N LYS A 502 -3.87 14.09 7.19
CA LYS A 502 -4.23 13.88 8.59
C LYS A 502 -5.74 13.78 8.80
N GLN A 503 -6.54 14.52 8.02
CA GLN A 503 -8.01 14.49 8.10
C GLN A 503 -8.63 13.17 7.62
N LEU A 504 -7.88 12.32 6.90
CA LEU A 504 -8.33 10.98 6.56
C LEU A 504 -8.48 10.08 7.80
N ASN A 505 -7.86 10.43 8.92
CA ASN A 505 -7.96 9.71 10.20
C ASN A 505 -7.73 8.19 10.04
N LEU A 506 -6.72 7.83 9.24
CA LEU A 506 -6.36 6.46 8.93
C LEU A 506 -6.00 5.67 10.20
N LYS A 507 -6.48 4.44 10.31
CA LYS A 507 -6.24 3.55 11.45
C LYS A 507 -5.80 2.18 10.99
N GLU A 508 -4.85 1.62 11.75
CA GLU A 508 -4.38 0.23 11.58
C GLU A 508 -4.17 -0.10 10.10
N ILE A 509 -4.72 -1.20 9.59
CA ILE A 509 -4.49 -1.70 8.22
C ILE A 509 -4.68 -0.65 7.11
N GLN A 510 -5.49 0.40 7.34
CA GLN A 510 -5.62 1.50 6.39
C GLN A 510 -4.31 2.27 6.17
N MET A 511 -3.42 2.29 7.15
CA MET A 511 -2.10 2.89 6.99
C MET A 511 -1.22 2.05 6.06
N GLU A 512 -1.43 0.73 5.99
CA GLU A 512 -0.72 -0.08 5.00
C GLU A 512 -1.17 0.27 3.58
N THR A 513 -2.47 0.52 3.39
CA THR A 513 -3.03 0.75 2.06
C THR A 513 -2.97 2.20 1.60
N ALA A 514 -3.00 3.18 2.52
CA ALA A 514 -3.22 4.59 2.19
C ALA A 514 -2.11 5.56 2.63
N THR A 515 -1.06 5.17 3.36
CA THR A 515 0.03 6.11 3.72
C THR A 515 0.78 6.65 2.50
N HIS A 516 0.75 5.93 1.38
CA HIS A 516 1.35 6.38 0.13
C HIS A 516 0.79 7.74 -0.36
N ILE A 517 -0.40 8.13 0.10
CA ILE A 517 -1.11 9.36 -0.26
C ILE A 517 -0.45 10.62 0.31
N GLY A 518 0.25 10.52 1.45
CA GLY A 518 0.85 11.69 2.11
C GLY A 518 2.27 11.50 2.61
N LEU A 519 2.73 10.25 2.78
CA LEU A 519 4.02 9.94 3.38
C LEU A 519 5.07 9.45 2.38
N THR A 520 4.68 9.14 1.13
CA THR A 520 5.64 8.85 0.05
C THR A 520 6.52 10.08 -0.19
N ARG A 521 7.84 9.90 -0.23
CA ARG A 521 8.84 10.98 -0.45
C ARG A 521 8.77 12.15 0.53
N VAL A 522 8.09 12.00 1.67
CA VAL A 522 7.94 13.10 2.65
C VAL A 522 9.29 13.65 3.13
N SER A 523 10.35 12.82 3.14
CA SER A 523 11.71 13.26 3.48
C SER A 523 12.32 14.27 2.50
N ILE A 524 11.91 14.24 1.22
CA ILE A 524 12.37 15.17 0.17
C ILE A 524 11.27 16.12 -0.29
N SER A 525 10.18 16.20 0.46
CA SER A 525 9.06 17.10 0.22
C SER A 525 8.87 18.08 1.38
N TYR A 526 8.83 17.59 2.63
CA TYR A 526 8.53 18.42 3.80
C TYR A 526 9.22 17.94 5.10
N PRO A 527 10.54 17.73 5.11
CA PRO A 527 11.26 17.00 6.17
C PRO A 527 11.18 17.59 7.57
N THR A 528 11.14 18.92 7.72
CA THR A 528 11.06 19.60 9.03
C THR A 528 9.65 20.08 9.39
N GLY A 529 8.66 19.52 8.70
CA GLY A 529 7.30 20.04 8.67
C GLY A 529 6.56 19.87 9.97
N LEU A 530 5.88 20.92 10.42
CA LEU A 530 4.97 20.86 11.57
C LEU A 530 3.54 20.65 11.06
N VAL A 531 2.79 19.73 11.67
CA VAL A 531 1.41 19.40 11.29
C VAL A 531 0.41 20.08 12.23
N GLY A 532 0.48 21.41 12.30
CA GLY A 532 -0.40 22.26 13.11
C GLY A 532 -0.31 22.03 14.63
N ASN A 533 -0.58 23.08 15.40
CA ASN A 533 -0.74 22.99 16.86
C ASN A 533 -2.23 23.05 17.20
N ASP A 534 -2.95 21.95 17.06
CA ASP A 534 -4.27 21.83 17.68
C ASP A 534 -4.06 21.79 19.19
N LYS A 535 -4.35 22.91 19.87
CA LYS A 535 -4.22 23.01 21.33
C LYS A 535 -5.10 21.94 21.98
N GLY A 536 -4.48 20.86 22.46
CA GLY A 536 -5.16 19.77 23.18
C GLY A 536 -5.07 18.39 22.51
N TYR A 537 -4.59 18.27 21.26
CA TYR A 537 -4.45 16.97 20.60
C TYR A 537 -3.04 16.39 20.80
N ALA A 538 -2.95 15.16 21.31
CA ALA A 538 -1.68 14.45 21.54
C ALA A 538 -1.11 13.75 20.29
N GLY A 539 -1.69 14.00 19.11
CA GLY A 539 -1.26 13.36 17.87
C GLY A 539 0.07 13.85 17.31
N PRO A 540 0.51 13.29 16.17
CA PRO A 540 1.81 13.56 15.59
C PRO A 540 1.95 15.04 15.22
N LYS A 541 3.08 15.64 15.61
CA LYS A 541 3.33 17.09 15.42
C LYS A 541 4.24 17.38 14.23
N SER A 542 4.91 16.37 13.71
CA SER A 542 5.82 16.48 12.57
C SER A 542 5.64 15.34 11.57
N ALA A 543 6.15 15.54 10.35
CA ALA A 543 6.21 14.47 9.33
C ALA A 543 6.93 13.21 9.86
N ARG A 544 7.99 13.41 10.66
CA ARG A 544 8.71 12.32 11.34
C ARG A 544 7.82 11.55 12.30
N ASP A 545 7.07 12.26 13.14
CA ASP A 545 6.16 11.63 14.11
C ASP A 545 5.05 10.86 13.39
N PHE A 546 4.55 11.37 12.26
CA PHE A 546 3.58 10.66 11.42
C PHE A 546 4.14 9.35 10.87
N LEU A 547 5.35 9.39 10.27
CA LEU A 547 6.02 8.18 9.79
C LEU A 547 6.22 7.17 10.92
N LYS A 548 6.70 7.63 12.08
CA LYS A 548 6.93 6.76 13.24
C LYS A 548 5.63 6.13 13.75
N ALA A 549 4.58 6.92 13.94
CA ALA A 549 3.28 6.42 14.38
C ALA A 549 2.69 5.42 13.36
N SER A 550 2.90 5.64 12.06
CA SER A 550 2.49 4.73 10.99
C SER A 550 3.27 3.43 11.02
N LEU A 551 4.57 3.46 11.32
CA LEU A 551 5.40 2.27 11.45
C LEU A 551 5.10 1.49 12.74
N ASP A 552 4.79 2.18 13.83
CA ASP A 552 4.57 1.59 15.14
C ASP A 552 3.37 0.64 15.19
N MET A 553 2.46 0.67 14.21
CA MET A 553 1.33 -0.25 14.16
C MET A 553 1.68 -1.66 13.64
N PHE A 554 2.73 -1.82 12.82
CA PHE A 554 2.95 -3.08 12.09
C PHE A 554 3.23 -4.23 13.04
N GLU A 555 4.16 -4.03 13.98
CA GLU A 555 4.55 -5.04 14.96
C GLU A 555 3.37 -5.49 15.83
N PRO A 556 2.59 -4.60 16.49
CA PRO A 556 1.39 -5.01 17.21
C PRO A 556 0.35 -5.71 16.33
N THR A 557 0.18 -5.28 15.08
CA THR A 557 -0.80 -5.88 14.16
C THR A 557 -0.39 -7.30 13.78
N ILE A 558 0.87 -7.51 13.41
CA ILE A 558 1.46 -8.82 13.12
C ILE A 558 1.36 -9.74 14.34
N ALA A 559 1.67 -9.22 15.54
CA ALA A 559 1.55 -9.98 16.78
C ALA A 559 0.11 -10.41 17.08
N ARG A 560 -0.87 -9.52 16.89
CA ARG A 560 -2.30 -9.87 17.05
C ARG A 560 -2.77 -10.92 16.05
N ILE A 561 -2.28 -10.88 14.81
CA ILE A 561 -2.59 -11.92 13.81
C ILE A 561 -2.00 -13.25 14.29
N ALA A 562 -0.75 -13.26 14.77
CA ALA A 562 -0.14 -14.45 15.35
C ALA A 562 -0.93 -15.02 16.54
N ASP A 563 -1.43 -14.17 17.43
CA ASP A 563 -2.29 -14.58 18.56
C ASP A 563 -3.62 -15.19 18.08
N GLN A 564 -4.20 -14.63 17.00
CA GLN A 564 -5.41 -15.17 16.36
C GLN A 564 -5.15 -16.54 15.74
N GLU A 565 -4.05 -16.72 15.01
CA GLU A 565 -3.61 -18.01 14.44
C GLU A 565 -3.51 -19.10 15.51
N CYS A 566 -2.93 -18.74 16.66
CA CYS A 566 -2.77 -19.64 17.80
C CYS A 566 -4.11 -20.10 18.39
N SER A 567 -5.13 -19.25 18.32
CA SER A 567 -6.46 -19.50 18.89
C SER A 567 -7.38 -20.32 17.97
N LEU A 568 -7.03 -20.48 16.68
CA LEU A 568 -7.89 -21.12 15.68
C LEU A 568 -8.21 -22.58 16.00
N LEU A 569 -7.26 -23.32 16.56
CA LEU A 569 -7.46 -24.72 16.89
C LEU A 569 -8.50 -24.90 18.01
N ASP A 570 -8.50 -24.03 19.02
CA ASP A 570 -9.49 -24.06 20.09
C ASP A 570 -10.91 -23.76 19.58
N CYS A 571 -11.01 -22.91 18.55
CA CYS A 571 -12.26 -22.56 17.90
C CYS A 571 -12.66 -23.52 16.77
N SER A 572 -11.87 -24.59 16.50
CA SER A 572 -12.05 -25.47 15.33
C SER A 572 -12.11 -24.73 13.99
N ARG A 573 -11.37 -23.61 13.86
CA ARG A 573 -11.30 -22.74 12.66
C ARG A 573 -9.96 -22.86 11.93
N PHE A 574 -9.51 -24.10 11.73
CA PHE A 574 -8.26 -24.41 11.01
C PHE A 574 -8.29 -23.98 9.53
N ASP A 575 -9.47 -23.68 8.98
CA ASP A 575 -9.67 -23.13 7.63
C ASP A 575 -9.06 -21.74 7.47
N LEU A 576 -9.00 -20.95 8.55
CA LEU A 576 -8.51 -19.57 8.53
C LEU A 576 -6.99 -19.48 8.65
N LEU A 577 -6.31 -20.52 9.10
CA LEU A 577 -4.87 -20.46 9.39
C LEU A 577 -4.04 -20.11 8.14
N LEU A 578 -4.45 -20.59 6.96
CA LEU A 578 -3.81 -20.23 5.70
C LEU A 578 -4.02 -18.76 5.33
N GLU A 579 -5.21 -18.21 5.57
CA GLU A 579 -5.54 -16.81 5.22
C GLU A 579 -4.88 -15.81 6.19
N LEU A 580 -4.87 -16.13 7.49
CA LEU A 580 -4.19 -15.30 8.47
C LEU A 580 -2.68 -15.29 8.24
N GLU A 581 -2.09 -16.42 7.85
CA GLU A 581 -0.67 -16.47 7.51
C GLU A 581 -0.36 -15.68 6.22
N ASP A 582 -1.25 -15.70 5.21
CA ASP A 582 -1.11 -14.84 4.03
C ASP A 582 -1.17 -13.35 4.42
N LEU A 583 -2.12 -12.97 5.28
CA LEU A 583 -2.23 -11.61 5.78
C LEU A 583 -0.99 -11.21 6.58
N ARG A 584 -0.50 -12.09 7.45
CA ARG A 584 0.70 -11.88 8.24
C ARG A 584 1.93 -11.68 7.34
N LYS A 585 2.14 -12.58 6.38
CA LYS A 585 3.20 -12.47 5.37
C LYS A 585 3.07 -11.18 4.57
N SER A 586 1.89 -10.79 4.12
CA SER A 586 1.73 -9.55 3.35
C SER A 586 2.17 -8.30 4.13
N LEU A 587 1.95 -8.27 5.46
CA LEU A 587 2.44 -7.20 6.33
C LEU A 587 3.95 -7.29 6.61
N GLU A 588 4.48 -8.49 6.82
CA GLU A 588 5.92 -8.73 6.99
C GLU A 588 6.71 -8.37 5.71
N HIS A 589 6.13 -8.67 4.55
CA HIS A 589 6.67 -8.42 3.20
C HIS A 589 6.17 -7.13 2.54
N SER A 590 5.50 -6.27 3.31
CA SER A 590 4.98 -5.00 2.82
C SER A 590 6.06 -4.10 2.20
N LEU A 591 5.84 -3.73 0.94
CA LEU A 591 6.60 -2.73 0.21
C LEU A 591 6.46 -1.35 0.89
N ASN A 592 5.24 -0.98 1.29
CA ASN A 592 4.94 0.30 1.91
C ASN A 592 5.63 0.47 3.27
N ARG A 593 5.68 -0.58 4.10
CA ARG A 593 6.47 -0.60 5.35
C ARG A 593 7.94 -0.31 5.10
N ARG A 594 8.55 -0.95 4.10
CA ARG A 594 9.97 -0.75 3.75
C ARG A 594 10.23 0.66 3.23
N MET A 595 9.33 1.19 2.39
CA MET A 595 9.38 2.58 1.94
C MET A 595 9.38 3.55 3.13
N MET A 596 8.45 3.39 4.07
CA MET A 596 8.35 4.26 5.24
C MET A 596 9.58 4.20 6.14
N ILE A 597 10.20 3.02 6.32
CA ILE A 597 11.47 2.91 7.07
C ILE A 597 12.58 3.68 6.36
N LEU A 598 12.74 3.53 5.04
CA LEU A 598 13.77 4.25 4.27
C LEU A 598 13.53 5.77 4.29
N GLU A 599 12.28 6.20 4.20
CA GLU A 599 11.88 7.61 4.33
C GLU A 599 12.20 8.15 5.73
N LEU A 600 11.91 7.40 6.81
CA LEU A 600 12.25 7.79 8.18
C LEU A 600 13.76 7.95 8.35
N ARG A 601 14.55 7.00 7.82
CA ARG A 601 16.02 7.04 7.89
C ARG A 601 16.61 8.21 7.11
N ARG A 602 16.07 8.50 5.91
CA ARG A 602 16.44 9.70 5.14
C ARG A 602 16.09 10.96 5.90
N LEU A 603 14.89 11.03 6.48
CA LEU A 603 14.43 12.18 7.27
C LEU A 603 15.35 12.41 8.47
N ASP A 604 15.66 11.37 9.26
CA ASP A 604 16.58 11.44 10.39
C ASP A 604 17.94 12.01 9.98
N ARG A 605 18.49 11.51 8.86
CA ARG A 605 19.74 12.03 8.30
C ARG A 605 19.62 13.49 7.87
N LEU A 606 18.60 13.83 7.10
CA LEU A 606 18.45 15.17 6.52
C LEU A 606 18.23 16.22 7.61
N THR A 607 17.52 15.87 8.68
CA THR A 607 17.19 16.77 9.80
C THR A 607 18.16 16.69 10.98
N ASN A 608 19.20 15.84 10.91
CA ASN A 608 20.17 15.58 11.99
C ASN A 608 19.55 15.00 13.27
N HIS A 609 18.46 14.24 13.17
CA HIS A 609 17.99 13.43 14.29
C HIS A 609 18.86 12.18 14.44
N ALA A 610 18.92 11.65 15.66
CA ALA A 610 19.47 10.33 15.89
C ALA A 610 18.60 9.29 15.16
N GLN A 611 19.25 8.34 14.48
CA GLN A 611 18.57 7.25 13.81
C GLN A 611 17.72 6.47 14.82
N ASP A 612 16.45 6.23 14.49
CA ASP A 612 15.59 5.37 15.30
C ASP A 612 16.13 3.92 15.30
N THR A 613 16.52 3.42 16.48
CA THR A 613 17.13 2.10 16.62
C THR A 613 16.14 0.97 16.42
N LYS A 614 14.83 1.22 16.60
CA LYS A 614 13.76 0.25 16.37
C LYS A 614 13.71 -0.21 14.91
N TYR A 615 13.98 0.70 13.97
CA TYR A 615 13.87 0.46 12.52
C TYR A 615 15.24 0.26 11.86
N THR A 616 16.10 -0.54 12.49
CA THR A 616 17.42 -0.87 11.96
C THR A 616 17.33 -1.99 10.92
N ILE A 617 18.00 -1.80 9.78
CA ILE A 617 18.07 -2.80 8.71
C ILE A 617 19.25 -3.73 8.98
N HIS A 618 19.00 -5.02 9.16
CA HIS A 618 20.05 -6.01 9.44
C HIS A 618 20.53 -6.71 8.16
N PRO A 619 21.84 -7.02 8.03
CA PRO A 619 22.38 -7.70 6.86
C PRO A 619 21.78 -9.05 6.53
N ALA A 620 21.37 -9.80 7.56
CA ALA A 620 20.77 -11.11 7.39
C ALA A 620 19.40 -11.06 6.69
N VAL A 621 18.75 -9.90 6.67
CA VAL A 621 17.41 -9.74 6.11
C VAL A 621 17.38 -8.87 4.85
N VAL A 622 18.51 -8.44 4.29
CA VAL A 622 18.48 -7.58 3.09
C VAL A 622 17.80 -8.26 1.89
N GLU A 623 17.94 -9.58 1.74
CA GLU A 623 17.21 -10.37 0.73
C GLU A 623 15.68 -10.21 0.88
N MET A 624 15.18 -10.24 2.12
CA MET A 624 13.78 -9.96 2.47
C MET A 624 13.31 -8.55 2.05
N TRP A 625 14.24 -7.60 1.87
CA TRP A 625 13.89 -6.24 1.49
C TRP A 625 13.65 -6.05 0.00
N THR A 626 14.18 -6.93 -0.85
CA THR A 626 14.05 -6.80 -2.30
C THR A 626 13.25 -7.93 -2.93
N ASP A 627 13.09 -9.04 -2.23
CA ASP A 627 12.48 -10.25 -2.75
C ASP A 627 11.10 -10.47 -2.11
N ASP A 628 10.17 -11.04 -2.88
CA ASP A 628 8.79 -11.35 -2.46
C ASP A 628 8.02 -10.16 -1.85
N LEU A 629 8.23 -8.95 -2.38
CA LEU A 629 7.55 -7.75 -1.90
C LEU A 629 6.06 -7.76 -2.23
N GLN A 630 5.25 -7.45 -1.22
CA GLN A 630 3.80 -7.33 -1.34
C GLN A 630 3.40 -5.86 -1.36
N ASP A 631 2.69 -5.43 -2.39
CA ASP A 631 2.21 -4.06 -2.54
C ASP A 631 0.73 -3.97 -2.17
N GLY A 632 0.45 -3.52 -0.95
CA GLY A 632 -0.92 -3.32 -0.44
C GLY A 632 -1.52 -1.94 -0.76
N ARG A 633 -0.83 -1.06 -1.50
CA ARG A 633 -1.27 0.33 -1.69
C ARG A 633 -2.54 0.41 -2.55
N ASP A 634 -3.51 1.19 -2.10
CA ASP A 634 -4.80 1.38 -2.79
C ASP A 634 -4.81 2.66 -3.65
N PHE A 635 -4.65 2.48 -4.96
CA PHE A 635 -4.75 3.57 -5.95
C PHE A 635 -6.16 3.74 -6.54
N THR A 636 -7.15 3.04 -5.99
CA THR A 636 -8.55 3.00 -6.47
C THR A 636 -9.52 3.77 -5.58
N ALA A 637 -9.01 4.45 -4.55
CA ALA A 637 -9.81 5.24 -3.61
C ALA A 637 -10.57 6.44 -4.23
N CYS A 638 -10.21 6.85 -5.45
CA CYS A 638 -10.94 7.86 -6.22
C CYS A 638 -11.60 7.24 -7.47
N ASP A 639 -12.76 7.76 -7.86
CA ASP A 639 -13.51 7.31 -9.03
C ASP A 639 -12.68 7.37 -10.32
N ARG A 640 -12.89 6.37 -11.18
CA ARG A 640 -12.19 6.25 -12.48
C ARG A 640 -13.08 6.77 -13.60
N PHE A 641 -12.81 8.00 -14.05
CA PHE A 641 -13.58 8.65 -15.11
C PHE A 641 -13.06 8.39 -16.53
N ASP A 642 -11.76 8.14 -16.69
CA ASP A 642 -11.12 7.87 -17.99
C ASP A 642 -11.31 6.42 -18.44
N ALA A 643 -11.20 6.17 -19.75
CA ALA A 643 -11.32 4.83 -20.33
C ALA A 643 -10.13 3.89 -20.00
N GLY A 644 -8.92 4.45 -19.84
CA GLY A 644 -7.66 3.71 -19.59
C GLY A 644 -7.63 2.93 -18.28
N THR A 645 -6.73 1.94 -18.13
CA THR A 645 -6.62 0.93 -17.03
C THR A 645 -6.40 1.51 -15.62
N ASN A 646 -6.39 0.68 -14.57
CA ASN A 646 -6.11 1.14 -13.19
C ASN A 646 -4.72 1.82 -13.04
N THR A 647 -3.79 1.53 -13.94
CA THR A 647 -2.49 2.21 -14.04
C THR A 647 -2.59 3.68 -14.46
N THR A 648 -3.74 4.13 -14.96
CA THR A 648 -4.03 5.54 -15.30
C THR A 648 -4.94 6.22 -14.28
N SER A 649 -5.02 5.71 -13.04
CA SER A 649 -5.86 6.32 -12.01
C SER A 649 -5.45 7.77 -11.73
N LEU A 650 -6.42 8.60 -11.33
CA LEU A 650 -6.19 10.02 -11.05
C LEU A 650 -5.12 10.22 -9.96
N VAL A 651 -5.21 9.46 -8.87
CA VAL A 651 -4.25 9.51 -7.75
C VAL A 651 -2.84 9.20 -8.23
N ARG A 652 -2.67 8.15 -9.06
CA ARG A 652 -1.37 7.75 -9.60
C ARG A 652 -0.77 8.82 -10.51
N ARG A 653 -1.58 9.48 -11.34
CA ARG A 653 -1.10 10.55 -12.25
C ARG A 653 -0.66 11.80 -11.50
N LEU A 654 -1.37 12.18 -10.43
CA LEU A 654 -1.02 13.34 -9.62
C LEU A 654 0.22 13.09 -8.73
N GLN A 655 0.43 11.85 -8.28
CA GLN A 655 1.54 11.49 -7.41
C GLN A 655 2.89 11.61 -8.13
N ASP A 656 3.63 12.68 -7.84
CA ASP A 656 4.99 12.96 -8.35
C ASP A 656 5.15 12.79 -9.87
N GLY A 657 4.11 13.15 -10.64
CA GLY A 657 4.09 13.00 -12.10
C GLY A 657 4.07 11.54 -12.57
N GLY A 658 3.44 10.63 -11.81
CA GLY A 658 3.31 9.22 -12.15
C GLY A 658 4.39 8.31 -11.57
N ALA A 659 5.35 8.86 -10.82
CA ALA A 659 6.48 8.12 -10.29
C ALA A 659 6.12 7.34 -9.02
N VAL A 660 5.60 6.12 -9.17
CA VAL A 660 5.18 5.27 -8.04
C VAL A 660 6.33 4.35 -7.61
N PRO A 661 6.86 4.47 -6.36
CA PRO A 661 7.94 3.63 -5.87
C PRO A 661 7.62 2.13 -5.95
N ASP A 662 8.59 1.31 -6.35
CA ASP A 662 8.50 -0.14 -6.48
C ASP A 662 9.72 -0.85 -5.83
N ALA A 663 9.94 -2.12 -6.14
CA ALA A 663 11.09 -2.88 -5.65
C ALA A 663 12.44 -2.27 -6.05
N ASP A 664 12.55 -1.67 -7.24
CA ASP A 664 13.77 -1.00 -7.69
C ASP A 664 14.02 0.27 -6.88
N TRP A 665 12.97 1.02 -6.55
CA TRP A 665 13.07 2.17 -5.63
C TRP A 665 13.62 1.76 -4.26
N ILE A 666 13.13 0.65 -3.69
CA ILE A 666 13.65 0.09 -2.43
C ILE A 666 15.14 -0.27 -2.57
N ARG A 667 15.51 -0.99 -3.63
CA ARG A 667 16.91 -1.41 -3.87
C ARG A 667 17.86 -0.21 -3.98
N TYR A 668 17.47 0.82 -4.72
CA TYR A 668 18.27 2.04 -4.86
C TYR A 668 18.47 2.76 -3.52
N HIS A 669 17.40 2.88 -2.72
CA HIS A 669 17.49 3.60 -1.46
C HIS A 669 18.15 2.80 -0.32
N LEU A 670 18.08 1.47 -0.36
CA LEU A 670 18.92 0.61 0.48
C LEU A 670 20.41 0.84 0.19
N TRP A 671 20.78 0.92 -1.09
CA TRP A 671 22.15 1.20 -1.49
C TRP A 671 22.63 2.59 -1.03
N ILE A 672 21.81 3.63 -1.19
CA ILE A 672 22.11 4.97 -0.62
C ILE A 672 22.28 4.91 0.90
N ASP A 673 21.40 4.18 1.58
CA ASP A 673 21.43 4.09 3.04
C ASP A 673 22.64 3.29 3.55
N GLU A 674 23.11 2.30 2.78
CA GLU A 674 24.36 1.59 3.04
C GLU A 674 25.57 2.53 2.95
N VAL A 675 25.64 3.36 1.90
CA VAL A 675 26.67 4.40 1.72
C VAL A 675 26.66 5.37 2.90
N CYS A 676 25.48 5.82 3.31
CA CYS A 676 25.33 6.74 4.44
C CYS A 676 25.66 6.10 5.79
N SER A 677 25.33 4.82 5.99
CA SER A 677 25.66 4.07 7.20
C SER A 677 27.18 3.92 7.34
N LEU A 678 27.89 3.63 6.25
CA LEU A 678 29.35 3.65 6.21
C LEU A 678 29.93 5.02 6.57
N ALA A 679 29.40 6.10 5.99
CA ALA A 679 29.84 7.46 6.25
C ALA A 679 29.62 7.88 7.72
N LEU A 680 28.71 7.23 8.45
CA LEU A 680 28.48 7.44 9.88
C LEU A 680 29.34 6.54 10.79
N GLY A 681 30.10 5.61 10.22
CA GLY A 681 30.82 4.57 10.97
C GLY A 681 29.89 3.50 11.57
N GLY A 682 28.68 3.37 11.04
CA GLY A 682 27.73 2.32 11.39
C GLY A 682 28.10 0.97 10.77
N PRO A 683 27.41 -0.12 11.17
CA PRO A 683 27.57 -1.41 10.52
C PRO A 683 27.11 -1.35 9.06
N LEU A 684 27.75 -2.16 8.20
CA LEU A 684 27.28 -2.40 6.84
C LEU A 684 25.85 -2.95 6.86
N LEU A 685 25.04 -2.54 5.88
CA LEU A 685 23.69 -3.05 5.71
C LEU A 685 23.67 -4.36 4.93
N ALA A 686 24.59 -4.59 3.97
CA ALA A 686 24.67 -5.86 3.23
C ALA A 686 26.08 -6.47 3.31
N ARG A 687 26.19 -7.78 3.03
CA ARG A 687 27.47 -8.50 2.90
C ARG A 687 27.39 -9.52 1.75
N PRO A 688 28.10 -9.30 0.62
CA PRO A 688 28.95 -8.15 0.29
C PRO A 688 28.15 -6.84 0.13
N PHE A 689 28.86 -5.73 -0.03
CA PHE A 689 28.28 -4.40 -0.33
C PHE A 689 27.32 -4.51 -1.52
N LEU A 690 26.18 -3.80 -1.49
CA LEU A 690 25.23 -3.83 -2.60
C LEU A 690 25.90 -3.31 -3.88
N ASP A 691 25.80 -4.10 -4.95
CA ASP A 691 26.38 -3.74 -6.23
C ASP A 691 25.70 -2.47 -6.77
N ALA A 692 26.53 -1.45 -7.03
CA ALA A 692 26.07 -0.18 -7.56
C ALA A 692 25.41 -0.36 -8.94
N ALA A 693 25.92 -1.25 -9.80
CA ALA A 693 25.33 -1.51 -11.11
C ALA A 693 23.92 -2.11 -10.94
N ALA A 694 23.81 -3.19 -10.16
CA ALA A 694 22.52 -3.81 -9.84
C ALA A 694 21.51 -2.84 -9.22
N ALA A 695 21.95 -1.90 -8.39
CA ALA A 695 21.08 -0.91 -7.75
C ALA A 695 20.67 0.26 -8.67
N THR A 696 21.41 0.54 -9.75
CA THR A 696 21.24 1.77 -10.53
C THR A 696 20.92 1.58 -12.00
N GLU A 697 21.24 0.44 -12.61
CA GLU A 697 20.85 0.12 -13.99
C GLU A 697 19.33 0.06 -14.21
N PRO A 698 18.52 -0.50 -13.28
CA PRO A 698 17.07 -0.54 -13.47
C PRO A 698 16.42 0.86 -13.51
N ILE A 699 17.05 1.86 -12.90
CA ILE A 699 16.50 3.20 -12.71
C ILE A 699 16.20 3.92 -14.02
N GLU A 700 17.06 3.77 -15.03
CA GLU A 700 16.90 4.48 -16.31
C GLU A 700 15.58 4.10 -16.98
N ARG A 701 15.18 2.82 -16.87
CA ARG A 701 13.97 2.26 -17.49
C ARG A 701 12.76 2.23 -16.57
N SER A 702 12.96 2.33 -15.25
CA SER A 702 11.87 2.28 -14.29
C SER A 702 11.03 3.56 -14.28
N THR A 703 9.71 3.40 -14.16
CA THR A 703 8.77 4.49 -13.92
C THR A 703 8.67 4.86 -12.44
N ALA A 704 9.38 4.17 -11.55
CA ALA A 704 9.25 4.36 -10.10
C ALA A 704 9.98 5.59 -9.58
N PHE A 705 10.86 6.18 -10.38
CA PHE A 705 11.73 7.29 -10.00
C PHE A 705 11.30 8.59 -10.67
N THR A 706 11.35 9.68 -9.91
CA THR A 706 11.18 11.04 -10.45
C THR A 706 12.39 11.42 -11.31
N LYS A 707 12.24 12.45 -12.14
CA LYS A 707 13.34 12.94 -12.99
C LYS A 707 14.53 13.40 -12.13
N GLU A 708 14.21 13.98 -10.98
CA GLU A 708 15.14 14.51 -9.99
C GLU A 708 15.92 13.37 -9.30
N GLU A 709 15.23 12.28 -8.92
CA GLU A 709 15.87 11.08 -8.37
C GLU A 709 16.85 10.45 -9.38
N LYS A 710 16.42 10.33 -10.65
CA LYS A 710 17.27 9.80 -11.75
C LYS A 710 18.52 10.67 -11.96
N ALA A 711 18.36 11.98 -11.91
CA ALA A 711 19.47 12.93 -12.09
C ALA A 711 20.53 12.80 -10.98
N MET A 712 20.18 12.31 -9.79
CA MET A 712 21.11 12.15 -8.68
C MET A 712 22.00 10.90 -8.75
N VAL A 713 21.67 9.93 -9.59
CA VAL A 713 22.36 8.63 -9.68
C VAL A 713 23.88 8.76 -9.90
N PRO A 714 24.39 9.57 -10.85
CA PRO A 714 25.83 9.66 -11.09
C PRO A 714 26.61 10.19 -9.88
N PHE A 715 26.01 11.11 -9.11
CA PHE A 715 26.63 11.71 -7.93
C PHE A 715 26.73 10.69 -6.78
N TRP A 716 25.65 9.93 -6.54
CA TRP A 716 25.66 8.84 -5.56
C TRP A 716 26.65 7.73 -5.95
N ARG A 717 26.77 7.38 -7.24
CA ARG A 717 27.76 6.37 -7.69
C ARG A 717 29.19 6.79 -7.36
N ALA A 718 29.52 8.07 -7.57
CA ALA A 718 30.84 8.60 -7.23
C ALA A 718 31.12 8.55 -5.72
N LEU A 719 30.13 8.91 -4.88
CA LEU A 719 30.28 8.86 -3.43
C LEU A 719 30.36 7.42 -2.90
N ALA A 720 29.55 6.51 -3.43
CA ALA A 720 29.56 5.10 -3.06
C ALA A 720 30.94 4.47 -3.32
N THR A 721 31.50 4.74 -4.50
CA THR A 721 32.83 4.27 -4.90
C THR A 721 33.91 4.77 -3.95
N ALA A 722 33.92 6.07 -3.64
CA ALA A 722 34.88 6.66 -2.71
C ALA A 722 34.71 6.11 -1.28
N SER A 723 33.46 5.91 -0.84
CA SER A 723 33.11 5.38 0.48
C SER A 723 33.56 3.93 0.67
N ALA A 724 33.31 3.07 -0.32
CA ALA A 724 33.73 1.68 -0.30
C ALA A 724 35.26 1.55 -0.19
N LEU A 725 36.01 2.32 -0.99
CA LEU A 725 37.48 2.26 -0.97
C LEU A 725 38.10 2.86 0.30
N ALA A 726 37.53 3.93 0.84
CA ALA A 726 38.08 4.61 2.01
C ALA A 726 37.72 3.94 3.34
N LEU A 727 36.50 3.40 3.46
CA LEU A 727 35.92 2.96 4.73
C LEU A 727 35.67 1.45 4.80
N ALA A 728 35.60 0.75 3.67
CA ALA A 728 35.37 -0.70 3.60
C ALA A 728 36.26 -1.41 2.56
N PRO A 729 37.59 -1.23 2.58
CA PRO A 729 38.49 -1.66 1.51
C PRO A 729 38.49 -3.17 1.25
N GLU A 730 38.26 -4.00 2.28
CA GLU A 730 38.16 -5.46 2.09
C GLU A 730 36.88 -5.87 1.36
N GLN A 731 35.78 -5.15 1.57
CA GLN A 731 34.52 -5.41 0.85
C GLN A 731 34.60 -4.88 -0.58
N ALA A 732 35.28 -3.75 -0.80
CA ALA A 732 35.49 -3.19 -2.13
C ALA A 732 36.20 -4.18 -3.08
N LYS A 733 37.11 -5.03 -2.56
CA LYS A 733 37.79 -6.07 -3.36
C LYS A 733 36.87 -7.17 -3.87
N LEU A 734 35.71 -7.37 -3.24
CA LEU A 734 34.74 -8.41 -3.59
C LEU A 734 33.76 -7.95 -4.69
N LEU A 735 33.76 -6.67 -5.04
CA LEU A 735 32.92 -6.12 -6.10
C LEU A 735 33.56 -6.37 -7.47
N PRO A 736 32.83 -6.91 -8.47
CA PRO A 736 33.37 -7.29 -9.78
C PRO A 736 34.09 -6.15 -10.51
N ASP A 737 33.58 -4.92 -10.37
CA ASP A 737 34.02 -3.74 -11.12
C ASP A 737 34.63 -2.63 -10.25
N ALA A 738 35.02 -2.92 -9.01
CA ALA A 738 35.53 -1.87 -8.11
C ALA A 738 36.85 -1.26 -8.62
N PRO A 739 36.91 0.08 -8.80
CA PRO A 739 38.16 0.76 -9.09
C PRO A 739 39.14 0.56 -7.91
N LYS A 740 40.43 0.36 -8.21
CA LYS A 740 41.43 -0.02 -7.19
C LYS A 740 42.11 1.19 -6.53
N ASP A 741 41.85 2.40 -7.01
CA ASP A 741 42.54 3.62 -6.60
C ASP A 741 41.60 4.61 -5.91
N LEU A 742 41.87 4.86 -4.62
CA LEU A 742 41.15 5.84 -3.82
C LEU A 742 41.36 7.28 -4.33
N VAL A 743 42.54 7.62 -4.86
CA VAL A 743 42.81 8.98 -5.35
C VAL A 743 41.93 9.29 -6.56
N ALA A 744 41.92 8.40 -7.55
CA ALA A 744 41.03 8.51 -8.70
C ALA A 744 39.54 8.58 -8.31
N ALA A 745 39.12 7.80 -7.30
CA ALA A 745 37.73 7.84 -6.81
C ALA A 745 37.38 9.19 -6.14
N LEU A 746 38.30 9.77 -5.36
CA LEU A 746 38.12 11.09 -4.75
C LEU A 746 38.12 12.21 -5.81
N ASP A 747 38.95 12.12 -6.84
CA ASP A 747 38.94 13.06 -7.96
C ASP A 747 37.64 12.96 -8.77
N SER A 748 37.14 11.75 -9.00
CA SER A 748 35.83 11.53 -9.63
C SER A 748 34.70 12.12 -8.79
N LEU A 749 34.74 11.96 -7.46
CA LEU A 749 33.76 12.56 -6.55
C LEU A 749 33.84 14.09 -6.57
N GLN A 750 35.05 14.67 -6.59
CA GLN A 750 35.24 16.10 -6.71
C GLN A 750 34.69 16.63 -8.04
N ASN A 751 34.94 15.93 -9.16
CA ASN A 751 34.41 16.30 -10.47
C ASN A 751 32.88 16.23 -10.51
N ALA A 752 32.30 15.17 -9.94
CA ALA A 752 30.85 15.05 -9.78
C ALA A 752 30.29 16.22 -8.96
N LEU A 753 30.91 16.54 -7.82
CA LEU A 753 30.49 17.65 -6.98
C LEU A 753 30.57 19.01 -7.71
N MET A 754 31.63 19.26 -8.48
CA MET A 754 31.76 20.48 -9.29
C MET A 754 30.73 20.56 -10.44
N GLY A 755 30.23 19.42 -10.90
CA GLY A 755 29.16 19.33 -11.89
C GLY A 755 27.77 19.56 -11.29
N LEU A 756 27.63 19.58 -9.97
CA LEU A 756 26.36 19.79 -9.28
C LEU A 756 25.98 21.29 -9.34
N LYS A 757 25.17 21.66 -10.34
CA LYS A 757 24.56 23.00 -10.41
C LYS A 757 23.08 22.92 -10.09
N ILE A 758 22.54 24.00 -9.51
CA ILE A 758 21.11 24.14 -9.22
C ILE A 758 20.27 23.86 -10.48
N ASP A 759 20.66 24.43 -11.63
CA ASP A 759 19.94 24.27 -12.90
C ASP A 759 20.09 22.89 -13.56
N THR A 760 20.98 22.03 -13.07
CA THR A 760 21.23 20.70 -13.66
C THR A 760 20.13 19.71 -13.30
N ILE A 761 19.50 19.91 -12.13
CA ILE A 761 18.51 18.99 -11.55
C ILE A 761 17.16 19.69 -11.37
N THR A 762 17.15 21.01 -11.18
CA THR A 762 15.91 21.78 -11.18
C THR A 762 15.43 21.92 -12.63
N PRO A 763 14.14 21.68 -12.94
CA PRO A 763 13.62 21.98 -14.28
C PRO A 763 13.96 23.44 -14.64
N PRO A 764 14.29 23.73 -15.92
CA PRO A 764 14.66 25.08 -16.35
C PRO A 764 13.59 26.01 -15.81
N SER A 765 13.99 26.93 -14.93
CA SER A 765 13.02 27.68 -14.15
C SER A 765 12.16 28.46 -15.11
N ASN A 766 10.93 28.01 -15.34
CA ASN A 766 9.98 28.78 -16.11
C ASN A 766 9.74 30.05 -15.26
N PRO A 767 10.19 31.24 -15.71
CA PRO A 767 10.08 32.45 -14.89
C PRO A 767 8.62 32.79 -14.57
N THR A 768 7.67 32.14 -15.25
CA THR A 768 6.24 32.24 -14.95
C THR A 768 5.81 31.44 -13.71
N ARG A 769 6.54 30.42 -13.25
CA ARG A 769 6.11 29.57 -12.12
C ARG A 769 6.23 30.34 -10.81
N MET A 770 5.09 30.55 -10.15
CA MET A 770 5.01 31.35 -8.92
C MET A 770 5.07 30.47 -7.66
N LEU A 771 4.48 29.27 -7.69
CA LEU A 771 4.46 28.35 -6.55
C LEU A 771 5.65 27.37 -6.57
N PRO A 772 6.06 26.86 -5.40
CA PRO A 772 7.14 25.87 -5.28
C PRO A 772 6.67 24.49 -5.75
N TYR A 773 6.86 24.13 -7.01
CA TYR A 773 6.51 22.77 -7.47
C TYR A 773 7.22 21.66 -6.70
N SER A 774 6.55 20.50 -6.59
CA SER A 774 7.13 19.28 -6.00
C SER A 774 8.52 18.98 -6.54
N SER A 775 8.68 18.99 -7.87
CA SER A 775 9.96 18.77 -8.57
C SER A 775 11.08 19.69 -8.09
N THR A 776 10.78 20.97 -7.87
CA THR A 776 11.76 21.97 -7.43
C THR A 776 12.21 21.71 -6.00
N ILE A 777 11.26 21.41 -5.12
CA ILE A 777 11.55 21.12 -3.70
C ILE A 777 12.33 19.81 -3.57
N GLN A 778 11.91 18.76 -4.27
CA GLN A 778 12.61 17.47 -4.30
C GLN A 778 14.03 17.60 -4.82
N ALA A 779 14.25 18.32 -5.94
CA ALA A 779 15.59 18.57 -6.48
C ALA A 779 16.53 19.20 -5.45
N ILE A 780 16.06 20.22 -4.72
CA ILE A 780 16.88 20.91 -3.70
C ILE A 780 17.17 20.00 -2.52
N LEU A 781 16.15 19.31 -1.99
CA LEU A 781 16.31 18.46 -0.81
C LEU A 781 17.14 17.21 -1.09
N LEU A 782 17.05 16.63 -2.29
CA LEU A 782 17.93 15.54 -2.75
C LEU A 782 19.40 15.98 -2.81
N GLN A 783 19.68 17.18 -3.33
CA GLN A 783 21.03 17.73 -3.33
C GLN A 783 21.53 18.01 -1.91
N MET A 784 20.68 18.60 -1.05
CA MET A 784 21.03 18.82 0.36
C MET A 784 21.35 17.50 1.08
N ASP A 785 20.60 16.44 0.82
CA ASP A 785 20.87 15.11 1.38
C ASP A 785 22.23 14.57 0.95
N PHE A 786 22.53 14.62 -0.36
CA PHE A 786 23.82 14.21 -0.91
C PHE A 786 24.99 15.01 -0.32
N LEU A 787 24.87 16.34 -0.25
CA LEU A 787 25.91 17.23 0.30
C LEU A 787 26.20 16.92 1.77
N LYS A 788 25.17 16.59 2.55
CA LYS A 788 25.33 16.15 3.95
C LYS A 788 25.97 14.77 4.06
N ALA A 789 25.68 13.86 3.13
CA ALA A 789 26.36 12.58 3.05
C ALA A 789 27.86 12.75 2.77
N ILE A 790 28.25 13.69 1.90
CA ILE A 790 29.66 14.05 1.66
C ILE A 790 30.32 14.55 2.95
N GLU A 791 29.68 15.48 3.68
CA GLU A 791 30.24 16.02 4.93
C GLU A 791 30.53 14.90 5.96
N ARG A 792 29.60 13.95 6.09
CA ARG A 792 29.76 12.77 6.96
C ARG A 792 30.88 11.86 6.49
N PHE A 793 30.92 11.57 5.18
CA PHE A 793 31.97 10.77 4.57
C PHE A 793 33.36 11.41 4.79
N VAL A 794 33.48 12.72 4.56
CA VAL A 794 34.73 13.46 4.82
C VAL A 794 35.12 13.38 6.29
N GLY A 795 34.16 13.54 7.21
CA GLY A 795 34.38 13.41 8.64
C GLY A 795 34.87 12.01 9.05
N ALA A 796 34.30 10.94 8.51
CA ALA A 796 34.72 9.57 8.76
C ALA A 796 36.09 9.27 8.13
N CYS A 797 36.28 9.61 6.86
CA CYS A 797 37.52 9.35 6.13
C CYS A 797 38.71 10.14 6.72
N SER A 798 38.47 11.36 7.21
CA SER A 798 39.53 12.17 7.84
C SER A 798 40.06 11.56 9.14
N LYS A 799 39.23 10.76 9.83
CA LYS A 799 39.63 10.01 11.04
C LYS A 799 40.43 8.75 10.71
N THR A 800 40.20 8.14 9.55
CA THR A 800 40.84 6.87 9.16
C THR A 800 42.13 7.07 8.36
N THR A 801 42.22 8.12 7.53
CA THR A 801 43.39 8.35 6.69
C THR A 801 44.48 9.18 7.37
N ASN A 802 45.75 8.80 7.16
CA ASN A 802 46.92 9.59 7.57
C ASN A 802 47.66 10.24 6.38
N VAL A 803 47.20 9.99 5.15
CA VAL A 803 47.86 10.47 3.93
C VAL A 803 47.56 11.95 3.72
N LYS A 804 48.62 12.79 3.68
CA LYS A 804 48.51 14.25 3.59
C LYS A 804 47.77 14.72 2.34
N THR A 805 48.03 14.11 1.19
CA THR A 805 47.38 14.45 -0.08
C THR A 805 45.88 14.15 -0.03
N THR A 806 45.50 12.97 0.46
CA THR A 806 44.09 12.59 0.70
C THR A 806 43.39 13.58 1.63
N LYS A 807 44.02 13.97 2.75
CA LYS A 807 43.45 14.98 3.68
C LYS A 807 43.20 16.32 2.98
N GLN A 808 44.09 16.77 2.11
CA GLN A 808 43.90 18.01 1.35
C GLN A 808 42.69 17.91 0.40
N THR A 809 42.52 16.79 -0.29
CA THR A 809 41.36 16.56 -1.16
C THR A 809 40.05 16.51 -0.35
N LEU A 810 40.04 15.86 0.81
CA LEU A 810 38.89 15.81 1.70
C LEU A 810 38.47 17.19 2.22
N VAL A 811 39.43 18.06 2.58
CA VAL A 811 39.15 19.45 2.97
C VAL A 811 38.53 20.24 1.82
N LYS A 812 39.04 20.07 0.59
CA LYS A 812 38.45 20.69 -0.59
C LYS A 812 37.01 20.21 -0.82
N LEU A 813 36.76 18.90 -0.74
CA LEU A 813 35.42 18.31 -0.87
C LEU A 813 34.43 18.92 0.12
N SER A 814 34.77 18.99 1.40
CA SER A 814 33.90 19.60 2.42
C SER A 814 33.65 21.09 2.17
N GLN A 815 34.67 21.85 1.77
CA GLN A 815 34.51 23.27 1.42
C GLN A 815 33.59 23.47 0.21
N THR A 816 33.77 22.68 -0.86
CA THR A 816 32.92 22.72 -2.05
C THR A 816 31.49 22.31 -1.70
N ALA A 817 31.31 21.25 -0.91
CA ALA A 817 29.99 20.79 -0.50
C ALA A 817 29.24 21.84 0.34
N LYS A 818 29.94 22.47 1.28
CA LYS A 818 29.39 23.58 2.08
C LYS A 818 29.00 24.78 1.22
N ALA A 819 29.84 25.13 0.23
CA ALA A 819 29.55 26.24 -0.67
C ALA A 819 28.27 26.01 -1.48
N HIS A 820 28.10 24.82 -2.08
CA HIS A 820 26.88 24.45 -2.78
C HIS A 820 25.66 24.40 -1.86
N PHE A 821 25.81 23.92 -0.62
CA PHE A 821 24.71 23.90 0.34
C PHE A 821 24.21 25.32 0.65
N GLU A 822 25.10 26.28 0.86
CA GLU A 822 24.72 27.69 1.07
C GLU A 822 24.16 28.33 -0.21
N GLU A 823 24.59 27.90 -1.39
CA GLU A 823 24.00 28.33 -2.67
C GLU A 823 22.52 27.91 -2.78
N LEU A 824 22.20 26.65 -2.44
CA LEU A 824 20.83 26.14 -2.40
C LEU A 824 19.97 26.91 -1.40
N ARG A 825 20.51 27.27 -0.24
CA ARG A 825 19.79 28.11 0.74
C ARG A 825 19.53 29.52 0.23
N LYS A 826 20.51 30.14 -0.44
CA LYS A 826 20.33 31.45 -1.08
C LYS A 826 19.26 31.39 -2.17
N PHE A 827 19.24 30.32 -2.98
CA PHE A 827 18.20 30.10 -3.97
C PHE A 827 16.82 29.99 -3.33
N ALA A 828 16.67 29.20 -2.26
CA ALA A 828 15.42 29.08 -1.52
C ALA A 828 14.95 30.43 -0.94
N LEU A 829 15.86 31.23 -0.36
CA LEU A 829 15.55 32.58 0.12
C LEU A 829 15.05 33.51 -0.99
N LEU A 830 15.71 33.46 -2.15
CA LEU A 830 15.34 34.27 -3.31
C LEU A 830 13.97 33.87 -3.85
N ARG A 831 13.68 32.56 -3.95
CA ARG A 831 12.37 32.06 -4.38
C ARG A 831 11.25 32.40 -3.40
N ARG A 832 11.51 32.27 -2.10
CA ARG A 832 10.58 32.70 -1.04
C ARG A 832 10.24 34.19 -1.18
N ALA A 833 11.22 35.04 -1.45
CA ALA A 833 11.01 36.48 -1.62
C ALA A 833 10.29 36.87 -2.94
N GLN A 834 10.19 35.95 -3.90
CA GLN A 834 9.50 36.17 -5.18
C GLN A 834 8.01 35.79 -5.13
N LEU A 835 7.53 35.23 -4.02
CA LEU A 835 6.11 34.91 -3.85
C LEU A 835 5.30 36.21 -3.78
N ASP A 836 4.37 36.38 -4.71
CA ASP A 836 3.47 37.55 -4.76
C ASP A 836 2.01 37.07 -4.86
N PRO A 837 1.19 37.30 -3.82
CA PRO A 837 -0.22 36.90 -3.84
C PRO A 837 -1.03 37.69 -4.87
N THR A 838 -0.61 38.91 -5.23
CA THR A 838 -1.34 39.73 -6.21
C THR A 838 -1.20 39.15 -7.61
N ALA A 839 0.04 38.89 -8.05
CA ALA A 839 0.30 38.29 -9.35
C ALA A 839 -0.26 36.85 -9.45
N LEU A 840 -0.30 36.09 -8.34
CA LEU A 840 -0.94 34.77 -8.33
C LEU A 840 -2.46 34.89 -8.44
N GLY A 841 -3.07 35.86 -7.76
CA GLY A 841 -4.50 36.16 -7.88
C GLY A 841 -4.90 36.50 -9.31
N GLN A 842 -4.11 37.34 -10.00
CA GLN A 842 -4.34 37.68 -11.42
C GLN A 842 -4.26 36.46 -12.34
N LYS A 843 -3.39 35.49 -12.05
CA LYS A 843 -3.34 34.24 -12.81
C LYS A 843 -4.57 33.37 -12.58
N ILE A 844 -5.05 33.28 -11.34
CA ILE A 844 -6.28 32.55 -11.00
C ILE A 844 -7.46 33.18 -11.74
N GLU A 845 -7.60 34.50 -11.64
CA GLU A 845 -8.63 35.29 -12.33
C GLU A 845 -8.59 35.05 -13.85
N GLY A 846 -7.43 35.22 -14.48
CA GLY A 846 -7.26 34.98 -15.91
C GLY A 846 -7.48 33.52 -16.35
N SER A 847 -7.40 32.56 -15.43
CA SER A 847 -7.76 31.15 -15.71
C SER A 847 -9.27 30.95 -15.69
N LYS A 848 -9.97 31.55 -14.71
CA LYS A 848 -11.44 31.56 -14.65
C LYS A 848 -12.04 32.27 -15.86
N GLU A 849 -11.51 33.43 -16.25
CA GLU A 849 -11.95 34.17 -17.44
C GLU A 849 -11.82 33.35 -18.73
N ARG A 850 -10.74 32.56 -18.86
CA ARG A 850 -10.55 31.64 -19.99
C ARG A 850 -11.66 30.60 -20.07
N VAL A 851 -12.05 30.02 -18.94
CA VAL A 851 -13.16 29.06 -18.87
C VAL A 851 -14.48 29.71 -19.28
N ILE A 852 -14.79 30.89 -18.74
CA ILE A 852 -16.01 31.65 -19.06
C ILE A 852 -16.06 32.00 -20.55
N LYS A 853 -14.96 32.49 -21.10
CA LYS A 853 -14.87 32.87 -22.53
C LYS A 853 -15.03 31.66 -23.45
N ALA A 854 -14.41 30.53 -23.11
CA ALA A 854 -14.53 29.31 -23.89
C ALA A 854 -15.96 28.76 -23.87
N ALA A 855 -16.63 28.79 -22.71
CA ALA A 855 -18.03 28.41 -22.59
C ALA A 855 -18.94 29.26 -23.49
N ASN A 856 -18.81 30.59 -23.40
CA ASN A 856 -19.60 31.52 -24.23
C ASN A 856 -19.33 31.33 -25.74
N ALA A 857 -18.09 31.03 -26.14
CA ALA A 857 -17.75 30.81 -27.54
C ALA A 857 -18.29 29.48 -28.09
N TYR A 858 -18.38 28.46 -27.24
CA TYR A 858 -18.88 27.13 -27.59
C TYR A 858 -20.41 27.14 -27.81
N ASP A 859 -21.14 27.83 -26.93
CA ASP A 859 -22.60 28.02 -27.05
C ASP A 859 -23.02 28.68 -28.36
N HIS A 860 -22.16 29.51 -28.95
CA HIS A 860 -22.42 30.17 -30.23
C HIS A 860 -22.11 29.32 -31.48
N LYS A 861 -21.30 28.25 -31.38
CA LYS A 861 -20.84 27.45 -32.54
C LYS A 861 -21.52 26.10 -32.68
N ALA A 862 -22.08 25.54 -31.61
CA ALA A 862 -22.68 24.21 -31.62
C ALA A 862 -24.21 24.27 -31.84
N SER A 863 -24.66 24.11 -33.07
CA SER A 863 -25.96 23.49 -33.38
C SER A 863 -25.90 21.97 -33.19
N ASN A 864 -25.26 21.53 -32.10
CA ASN A 864 -25.23 20.14 -31.63
C ASN A 864 -26.23 20.04 -30.47
N PRO A 865 -26.84 18.86 -30.21
CA PRO A 865 -27.84 18.70 -29.15
C PRO A 865 -27.20 18.66 -27.76
N THR A 866 -26.22 19.53 -27.50
CA THR A 866 -25.71 19.82 -26.17
C THR A 866 -26.73 20.74 -25.50
N ASN A 867 -27.62 20.08 -24.75
CA ASN A 867 -28.48 20.58 -23.70
C ASN A 867 -28.97 22.05 -23.84
N PRO A 868 -30.19 22.31 -24.38
CA PRO A 868 -30.79 23.66 -24.46
C PRO A 868 -31.12 24.30 -23.08
N ARG A 869 -30.54 23.79 -21.99
CA ARG A 869 -30.83 24.09 -20.59
C ARG A 869 -29.89 25.14 -19.98
N ILE A 870 -28.96 25.67 -20.77
CA ILE A 870 -27.94 26.67 -20.38
C ILE A 870 -28.56 28.00 -19.93
N ASP A 871 -29.83 28.27 -20.19
CA ASP A 871 -30.48 29.52 -19.75
C ASP A 871 -31.29 29.41 -18.44
N GLU A 872 -31.50 28.21 -17.89
CA GLU A 872 -32.37 28.00 -16.72
C GLU A 872 -31.62 28.05 -15.38
N TRP A 873 -30.31 27.76 -15.37
CA TRP A 873 -29.46 27.80 -14.16
C TRP A 873 -28.63 29.09 -14.10
N LYS A 874 -29.28 30.26 -14.26
CA LYS A 874 -28.60 31.55 -14.40
C LYS A 874 -27.94 31.99 -13.09
N ASP A 875 -26.68 31.60 -12.94
CA ASP A 875 -25.72 32.29 -12.08
C ASP A 875 -24.44 32.57 -12.86
N PRO A 876 -24.36 33.72 -13.56
CA PRO A 876 -23.16 34.12 -14.29
C PRO A 876 -21.94 34.27 -13.37
N ASP A 877 -22.16 34.34 -12.05
CA ASP A 877 -21.14 34.48 -11.02
C ASP A 877 -20.74 33.13 -10.38
N SER A 878 -21.13 31.99 -10.96
CA SER A 878 -20.83 30.64 -10.41
C SER A 878 -19.34 30.33 -10.22
N LEU A 879 -18.44 30.98 -10.98
CA LEU A 879 -16.98 30.90 -10.83
C LEU A 879 -16.39 32.04 -9.98
N THR A 880 -17.19 33.06 -9.63
CA THR A 880 -16.77 34.26 -8.88
C THR A 880 -17.35 34.34 -7.47
N LYS A 881 -18.33 33.49 -7.12
CA LYS A 881 -18.85 33.31 -5.76
C LYS A 881 -17.86 32.49 -4.91
N GLY A 882 -17.40 33.05 -3.79
CA GLY A 882 -16.47 32.41 -2.87
C GLY A 882 -15.49 33.42 -2.26
N LYS A 883 -14.39 32.93 -1.68
CA LYS A 883 -13.25 33.79 -1.34
C LYS A 883 -12.74 34.49 -2.60
N THR A 884 -12.28 35.73 -2.45
CA THR A 884 -11.67 36.45 -3.57
C THR A 884 -10.43 35.71 -4.08
N ASP A 885 -10.12 35.81 -5.38
CA ASP A 885 -8.93 35.16 -5.96
C ASP A 885 -7.63 35.60 -5.25
N THR A 886 -7.62 36.81 -4.71
CA THR A 886 -6.55 37.36 -3.88
C THR A 886 -6.46 36.71 -2.50
N GLU A 887 -7.59 36.33 -1.87
CA GLU A 887 -7.59 35.56 -0.62
C GLU A 887 -7.07 34.13 -0.81
N TRP A 888 -7.48 33.46 -1.89
CA TRP A 888 -6.94 32.14 -2.23
C TRP A 888 -5.44 32.21 -2.50
N ALA A 889 -5.02 33.17 -3.33
CA ALA A 889 -3.61 33.41 -3.60
C ALA A 889 -2.80 33.70 -2.33
N ALA A 890 -3.33 34.51 -1.40
CA ALA A 890 -2.69 34.77 -0.12
C ALA A 890 -2.52 33.49 0.72
N SER A 891 -3.55 32.62 0.75
CA SER A 891 -3.46 31.33 1.44
C SER A 891 -2.39 30.41 0.82
N PHE A 892 -2.34 30.30 -0.51
CA PHE A 892 -1.36 29.46 -1.19
C PHE A 892 0.07 30.01 -1.05
N VAL A 893 0.24 31.33 -1.11
CA VAL A 893 1.53 31.98 -0.84
C VAL A 893 2.00 31.69 0.58
N HIS A 894 1.11 31.76 1.57
CA HIS A 894 1.46 31.42 2.94
C HIS A 894 1.94 29.96 3.09
N ASP A 895 1.20 29.00 2.51
CA ASP A 895 1.60 27.58 2.54
C ASP A 895 2.92 27.32 1.75
N ALA A 896 3.17 28.08 0.68
CA ALA A 896 4.42 28.06 -0.06
C ALA A 896 5.60 28.64 0.73
N GLU A 897 5.39 29.73 1.48
CA GLU A 897 6.39 30.29 2.39
C GLU A 897 6.79 29.29 3.48
N GLU A 898 5.81 28.59 4.07
CA GLU A 898 6.08 27.52 5.05
C GLU A 898 6.94 26.40 4.46
N THR A 899 6.73 26.07 3.18
CA THR A 899 7.52 25.05 2.47
C THR A 899 8.95 25.52 2.24
N TRP A 900 9.17 26.76 1.84
CA TRP A 900 10.53 27.30 1.76
C TRP A 900 11.19 27.40 3.13
N ASP A 901 10.46 27.78 4.17
CA ASP A 901 10.96 27.80 5.54
C ASP A 901 11.36 26.40 6.02
N ASN A 902 10.65 25.35 5.59
CA ASN A 902 11.02 23.96 5.83
C ASN A 902 12.38 23.61 5.23
N VAL A 903 12.61 23.96 3.95
CA VAL A 903 13.90 23.77 3.28
C VAL A 903 15.01 24.53 4.03
N LEU A 904 14.75 25.77 4.44
CA LEU A 904 15.72 26.63 5.12
C LEU A 904 16.10 26.17 6.54
N ARG A 905 15.24 25.36 7.17
CA ARG A 905 15.52 24.72 8.49
C ARG A 905 16.52 23.57 8.38
N VAL A 906 16.73 23.00 7.20
CA VAL A 906 17.75 21.96 6.98
C VAL A 906 19.14 22.58 7.15
N LYS A 907 19.93 22.02 8.07
CA LYS A 907 21.28 22.49 8.40
C LYS A 907 22.34 21.57 7.80
N PHE A 908 23.46 22.15 7.34
CA PHE A 908 24.57 21.39 6.76
C PHE A 908 25.22 20.45 7.79
N ALA A 909 25.64 20.98 8.94
CA ALA A 909 26.21 20.22 10.05
C ALA A 909 25.24 20.13 11.24
N ALA A 910 25.42 19.11 12.09
CA ALA A 910 24.80 19.09 13.41
C ALA A 910 25.39 20.23 14.25
N ALA A 911 24.53 21.03 14.88
CA ALA A 911 24.96 22.14 15.74
C ALA A 911 25.50 21.64 17.07
#